data_AF-J7MH45-F1
#
_entry.id   AF-J7MH45-F1
#
_cell.length_a   1.000
_cell.length_b   1.000
_cell.length_c   1.000
_cell.angle_alpha   90.00
_cell.angle_beta   90.00
_cell.angle_gamma   90.00
#
_symmetry.space_group_name_H-M   'P 1'
#
loop_
_entity.id
_entity.type
_entity.pdbx_description
1 polymer ?
#
loop_
_entity_poly.entity_id
_entity_poly.type
_entity_poly.pdbx_seq_one_letter_code
_entity_poly.pdbx_strand_id
1 'polypeptide(L)'
;MENNEFKIINSTKKSNNKTLDILNVLSITELVIPFLFNNDPCRSLMGSKMHTQAIPLLYSNNPYVITNYNTVNNLLSSRFIYSMCSGVVQEVDSSRIIILDDKDRLIYYYLYPFNVVDYNSILLYKPIVWEGEKVCVGKILAIPNDLKNLEFSIGFNNFVNYSFYDGYEHEDAIIINKDLVIEDILTSISFNIYEDCLYLKKFDCLELVVQKFFKDSGKKNIDEEEIYEYYSSTYYKYFLSGEELSFKIKYEIYHYKSTYFDRLLRLLFPEEKVLLTKNKSLTIKHGGEGRLVKYEILSNYDLKQSDDFYDDLNISYMVLRFFIAKIDRINIGDKLCGRHGNKGVVSKISETIDLPYTFNDSSPYSITSPIGSLARINLGQFLEGVCGYKSLNYNCRTKAPINLFESYLYSNLYFNLLNNSYNLYKNSCLINTINENYLRDFKTGYKLKNFNFLSVPYYLKLMHTSKSKFNYRTVGRYNSMTQQPVEGKNVSGGQKFGEMEIWALEAHGSSYNIQELSLLKTNIKLFKKFETTHECSESFKITKCAELFKKKLTFLKKKKSVTETKFDKFNKLLSDLTFIKKLFITLFPILPAGLRTYSFDNRKVTHNSNLNYLYAGFRVDYSGRATIVPYPSLPLQTVGLPSDMLYHRVRRHHEKGEVNDNTFYESSFYRHNILDKLEFFEELLPEYSVTVNRAPTLHKMNVQVFNPMLVEGESVQFNPLLCAGYNADFDGDQMGIFSLLKNYSMNEALHMLGPLVNLHSPTTKNNVFNLTQGMLAGYYSLSNYNYFKLITSYISNNYTDVLEYFNRSISIDSPILLRSSNFFYYSTYGRSLLNYNFNKK
;
A
#
# COMPACT_ATOMS: atom_id res chain seq x y z
N MET A 1 4.35 30.87 -35.30
CA MET A 1 5.59 30.71 -34.53
C MET A 1 6.74 31.06 -35.46
N GLU A 2 7.34 32.23 -35.28
CA GLU A 2 8.63 32.55 -35.90
C GLU A 2 9.66 32.56 -34.78
N ASN A 3 10.74 31.78 -34.88
CA ASN A 3 11.80 31.70 -33.87
C ASN A 3 11.29 31.41 -32.44
N ASN A 4 10.32 30.49 -32.27
CA ASN A 4 9.68 30.17 -30.98
C ASN A 4 8.92 31.33 -30.31
N GLU A 5 8.73 32.45 -31.01
CA GLU A 5 7.90 33.56 -30.54
C GLU A 5 6.52 33.52 -31.19
N PHE A 6 5.49 33.77 -30.36
CA PHE A 6 4.13 33.97 -30.82
C PHE A 6 3.99 35.39 -31.37
N LYS A 7 4.01 35.53 -32.70
CA LYS A 7 3.75 36.80 -33.39
C LYS A 7 2.35 36.81 -33.97
N ILE A 8 1.64 37.92 -33.79
CA ILE A 8 0.39 38.20 -34.50
C ILE A 8 0.77 38.65 -35.91
N ILE A 9 0.36 37.88 -36.92
CA ILE A 9 0.68 38.16 -38.33
C ILE A 9 -0.60 38.60 -39.04
N ASN A 10 -0.52 39.69 -39.81
CA ASN A 10 -1.62 40.11 -40.68
C ASN A 10 -1.82 39.08 -41.80
N SER A 11 -3.05 38.57 -41.94
CA SER A 11 -3.43 37.48 -42.84
C SER A 11 -3.23 37.76 -44.34
N THR A 12 -2.82 38.97 -44.71
CA THR A 12 -2.60 39.41 -46.10
C THR A 12 -1.32 38.86 -46.72
N LYS A 13 -0.37 38.38 -45.92
CA LYS A 13 0.79 37.64 -46.43
C LYS A 13 0.42 36.15 -46.49
N LYS A 14 0.39 35.57 -47.70
CA LYS A 14 0.32 34.11 -47.92
C LYS A 14 1.54 33.44 -47.27
N SER A 15 1.50 33.25 -45.97
CA SER A 15 2.40 32.34 -45.27
C SER A 15 1.78 30.94 -45.34
N ASN A 16 2.59 29.94 -45.68
CA ASN A 16 2.26 28.52 -45.60
C ASN A 16 2.03 28.14 -44.13
N ASN A 17 0.91 28.56 -43.55
CA ASN A 17 0.57 28.28 -42.17
C ASN A 17 0.03 26.84 -42.11
N LYS A 18 0.92 25.89 -41.79
CA LYS A 18 0.48 24.57 -41.31
C LYS A 18 -0.18 24.77 -39.96
N THR A 19 -1.46 24.38 -39.84
CA THR A 19 -2.12 24.24 -38.55
C THR A 19 -1.33 23.23 -37.73
N LEU A 20 -1.08 23.57 -36.47
CA LEU A 20 -0.32 22.71 -35.59
C LEU A 20 -1.24 21.58 -35.14
N ASP A 21 -1.07 20.39 -35.73
CA ASP A 21 -1.83 19.22 -35.33
C ASP A 21 -1.48 18.85 -33.90
N ILE A 22 -2.49 18.87 -33.02
CA ILE A 22 -2.36 18.58 -31.59
C ILE A 22 -1.75 17.18 -31.35
N LEU A 23 -1.96 16.27 -32.30
CA LEU A 23 -1.35 14.93 -32.36
C LEU A 23 0.18 14.95 -32.32
N ASN A 24 0.83 15.97 -32.88
CA ASN A 24 2.28 16.07 -32.92
C ASN A 24 2.87 16.67 -31.63
N VAL A 25 2.02 17.15 -30.71
CA VAL A 25 2.43 17.79 -29.45
C VAL A 25 2.17 16.89 -28.25
N LEU A 26 1.00 16.26 -28.20
CA LEU A 26 0.54 15.50 -27.06
C LEU A 26 0.77 14.00 -27.23
N SER A 27 1.03 13.32 -26.12
CA SER A 27 1.11 11.86 -26.09
C SER A 27 -0.27 11.21 -26.22
N ILE A 28 -0.31 9.95 -26.67
CA ILE A 28 -1.58 9.18 -26.78
C ILE A 28 -2.28 9.09 -25.42
N THR A 29 -1.54 8.93 -24.33
CA THR A 29 -2.09 8.86 -22.97
C THR A 29 -2.72 10.18 -22.51
N GLU A 30 -2.20 11.33 -22.96
CA GLU A 30 -2.83 12.64 -22.71
C GLU A 30 -4.07 12.84 -23.58
N LEU A 31 -4.05 12.35 -24.83
CA LEU A 31 -5.18 12.46 -25.76
C LEU A 31 -6.40 11.62 -25.34
N VAL A 32 -6.24 10.63 -24.46
CA VAL A 32 -7.35 9.83 -23.90
C VAL A 32 -8.07 10.58 -22.75
N ILE A 33 -7.48 11.65 -22.22
CA ILE A 33 -8.06 12.47 -21.15
C ILE A 33 -9.07 13.44 -21.77
N PRO A 34 -10.37 13.34 -21.44
CA PRO A 34 -11.38 14.27 -21.94
C PRO A 34 -11.18 15.64 -21.31
N PHE A 35 -11.59 16.71 -22.00
CA PHE A 35 -11.49 18.08 -21.47
C PHE A 35 -10.10 18.46 -20.94
N LEU A 36 -9.04 17.94 -21.57
CA LEU A 36 -7.64 18.11 -21.15
C LEU A 36 -7.26 19.58 -20.88
N PHE A 37 -7.70 20.50 -21.74
CA PHE A 37 -7.40 21.93 -21.65
C PHE A 37 -8.06 22.65 -20.46
N ASN A 38 -8.99 22.00 -19.75
CA ASN A 38 -9.61 22.52 -18.53
C ASN A 38 -8.89 22.04 -17.26
N ASN A 39 -7.76 21.33 -17.41
CA ASN A 39 -6.94 20.87 -16.30
C ASN A 39 -5.62 21.64 -16.26
N ASP A 40 -5.06 21.80 -15.06
CA ASP A 40 -3.67 22.20 -14.90
C ASP A 40 -2.72 21.19 -15.58
N PRO A 41 -1.65 21.66 -16.27
CA PRO A 41 -0.69 20.77 -16.94
C PRO A 41 -0.01 19.77 -16.01
N CYS A 42 0.30 20.14 -14.76
CA CYS A 42 0.94 19.20 -13.83
C CYS A 42 -0.02 18.05 -13.47
N ARG A 43 -1.32 18.33 -13.36
CA ARG A 43 -2.34 17.32 -13.09
C ARG A 43 -2.64 16.45 -14.30
N SER A 44 -2.66 17.03 -15.49
CA SER A 44 -2.77 16.28 -16.74
C SER A 44 -1.62 15.30 -16.92
N LEU A 45 -0.38 15.72 -16.61
CA LEU A 45 0.79 14.85 -16.60
C LEU A 45 0.65 13.71 -15.58
N MET A 46 0.12 14.00 -14.39
CA MET A 46 -0.15 12.96 -13.39
C MET A 46 -1.19 11.95 -13.91
N GLY A 47 -2.30 12.43 -14.48
CA GLY A 47 -3.34 11.58 -15.08
C GLY A 47 -2.77 10.67 -16.18
N SER A 48 -1.98 11.23 -17.10
CA SER A 48 -1.30 10.50 -18.16
C SER A 48 -0.38 9.39 -17.63
N LYS A 49 0.40 9.68 -16.57
CA LYS A 49 1.23 8.67 -15.89
C LYS A 49 0.43 7.62 -15.12
N MET A 50 -0.74 7.98 -14.60
CA MET A 50 -1.60 7.05 -13.85
C MET A 50 -2.32 6.09 -14.79
N HIS A 51 -2.64 6.50 -16.01
CA HIS A 51 -3.13 5.61 -17.05
C HIS A 51 -2.17 4.44 -17.33
N THR A 52 -0.85 4.67 -17.31
CA THR A 52 0.14 3.60 -17.52
C THR A 52 0.32 2.69 -16.29
N GLN A 53 -0.16 3.10 -15.12
CA GLN A 53 -0.12 2.35 -13.86
C GLN A 53 -1.43 1.59 -13.57
N ALA A 54 -2.43 1.72 -14.44
CA ALA A 54 -3.73 1.11 -14.26
C ALA A 54 -3.65 -0.41 -14.44
N ILE A 55 -4.29 -1.15 -13.54
CA ILE A 55 -4.37 -2.61 -13.60
C ILE A 55 -5.57 -3.00 -14.48
N PRO A 56 -5.44 -3.95 -15.42
CA PRO A 56 -6.59 -4.48 -16.13
C PRO A 56 -7.57 -5.15 -15.14
N LEU A 57 -8.82 -4.68 -15.17
CA LEU A 57 -9.90 -5.25 -14.38
C LEU A 57 -10.46 -6.52 -15.04
N LEU A 58 -11.03 -7.41 -14.24
CA LEU A 58 -11.67 -8.63 -14.74
C LEU A 58 -12.93 -8.28 -15.54
N TYR A 59 -13.73 -7.35 -15.03
CA TYR A 59 -14.93 -6.80 -15.67
C TYR A 59 -14.78 -5.31 -15.95
N SER A 60 -14.19 -4.97 -17.08
CA SER A 60 -14.03 -3.58 -17.51
C SER A 60 -15.28 -3.02 -18.20
N ASN A 61 -15.52 -1.72 -17.96
CA ASN A 61 -16.60 -0.96 -18.58
C ASN A 61 -16.05 0.05 -19.58
N ASN A 62 -16.80 0.29 -20.66
CA ASN A 62 -16.45 1.33 -21.60
C ASN A 62 -16.75 2.70 -20.98
N PRO A 63 -15.84 3.69 -21.11
CA PRO A 63 -16.07 5.03 -20.58
C PRO A 63 -17.27 5.69 -21.28
N TYR A 64 -18.16 6.33 -20.49
CA TYR A 64 -19.29 7.08 -21.03
C TYR A 64 -18.86 8.31 -21.82
N VAL A 65 -17.78 8.96 -21.39
CA VAL A 65 -17.17 10.11 -22.06
C VAL A 65 -15.90 9.64 -22.76
N ILE A 66 -15.89 9.69 -24.09
CA ILE A 66 -14.75 9.28 -24.91
C ILE A 66 -14.11 10.46 -25.62
N THR A 67 -12.85 10.30 -26.00
CA THR A 67 -12.22 11.17 -26.97
C THR A 67 -12.08 10.47 -28.33
N ASN A 68 -11.66 11.21 -29.35
CA ASN A 68 -11.41 10.66 -30.70
C ASN A 68 -10.29 9.60 -30.71
N TYR A 69 -9.46 9.53 -29.66
CA TYR A 69 -8.27 8.71 -29.61
C TYR A 69 -8.40 7.52 -28.64
N ASN A 70 -9.60 7.30 -28.08
CA ASN A 70 -9.88 6.10 -27.28
C ASN A 70 -9.95 4.83 -28.13
N THR A 71 -10.34 4.96 -29.40
CA THR A 71 -10.33 3.86 -30.36
C THR A 71 -8.89 3.53 -30.71
N VAL A 72 -8.51 2.28 -30.55
CA VAL A 72 -7.18 1.82 -30.88
C VAL A 72 -6.99 1.87 -32.39
N ASN A 73 -6.12 2.77 -32.86
CA ASN A 73 -5.66 2.79 -34.25
C ASN A 73 -4.69 1.64 -34.51
N ASN A 74 -4.47 1.30 -35.79
CA ASN A 74 -3.53 0.26 -36.28
C ASN A 74 -2.09 0.36 -35.73
N LEU A 75 -1.71 1.45 -35.05
CA LEU A 75 -0.41 1.65 -34.41
C LEU A 75 -0.13 0.69 -33.24
N LEU A 76 -1.16 0.15 -32.57
CA LEU A 76 -1.02 -0.85 -31.49
C LEU A 76 -1.21 -2.29 -31.99
N SER A 77 -1.04 -2.52 -33.29
CA SER A 77 -1.30 -3.80 -33.97
C SER A 77 -0.59 -5.00 -33.35
N SER A 78 0.60 -4.84 -32.78
CA SER A 78 1.37 -5.98 -32.26
C SER A 78 0.70 -6.75 -31.11
N ARG A 79 -0.33 -6.18 -30.46
CA ARG A 79 -1.08 -6.83 -29.38
C ARG A 79 -2.36 -7.50 -29.83
N PHE A 80 -2.78 -7.39 -31.09
CA PHE A 80 -3.98 -8.05 -31.59
C PHE A 80 -3.63 -9.34 -32.31
N ILE A 81 -4.55 -10.29 -32.27
CA ILE A 81 -4.44 -11.50 -33.08
C ILE A 81 -5.23 -11.26 -34.35
N TYR A 82 -4.53 -11.14 -35.48
CA TYR A 82 -5.13 -10.91 -36.79
C TYR A 82 -5.22 -12.21 -37.59
N SER A 83 -6.24 -12.28 -38.45
CA SER A 83 -6.31 -13.30 -39.47
C SER A 83 -5.25 -13.05 -40.54
N MET A 84 -4.43 -14.07 -40.81
CA MET A 84 -3.45 -14.08 -41.90
C MET A 84 -4.05 -14.67 -43.19
N CYS A 85 -5.26 -15.20 -43.11
CA CYS A 85 -5.98 -15.87 -44.20
C CYS A 85 -7.40 -15.29 -44.37
N SER A 86 -7.99 -15.52 -45.54
CA SER A 86 -9.40 -15.32 -45.77
C SER A 86 -10.11 -16.67 -45.73
N GLY A 87 -11.27 -16.73 -45.10
CA GLY A 87 -11.95 -18.01 -44.91
C GLY A 87 -13.11 -17.93 -43.95
N VAL A 88 -13.52 -19.08 -43.42
CA VAL A 88 -14.63 -19.22 -42.47
C VAL A 88 -14.08 -19.73 -41.14
N VAL A 89 -14.48 -19.10 -40.05
CA VAL A 89 -14.16 -19.56 -38.69
C VAL A 89 -14.93 -20.87 -38.44
N GLN A 90 -14.21 -21.96 -38.15
CA GLN A 90 -14.82 -23.26 -37.90
C GLN A 90 -15.13 -23.47 -36.41
N GLU A 91 -14.15 -23.18 -35.54
CA GLU A 91 -14.25 -23.36 -34.09
C GLU A 91 -13.65 -22.16 -33.36
N VAL A 92 -14.30 -21.73 -32.27
CA VAL A 92 -13.83 -20.64 -31.41
C VAL A 92 -13.80 -21.10 -29.95
N ASP A 93 -12.59 -21.31 -29.44
CA ASP A 93 -12.33 -21.61 -28.03
C ASP A 93 -11.65 -20.43 -27.33
N SER A 94 -11.58 -20.48 -25.98
CA SER A 94 -10.78 -19.53 -25.19
C SER A 94 -9.27 -19.71 -25.37
N SER A 95 -8.82 -20.87 -25.84
CA SER A 95 -7.40 -21.21 -26.01
C SER A 95 -6.95 -21.22 -27.47
N ARG A 96 -7.88 -21.31 -28.43
CA ARG A 96 -7.56 -21.38 -29.86
C ARG A 96 -8.73 -20.96 -30.74
N ILE A 97 -8.42 -20.48 -31.93
CA ILE A 97 -9.39 -20.18 -33.00
C ILE A 97 -8.95 -20.95 -34.24
N ILE A 98 -9.87 -21.67 -34.88
CA ILE A 98 -9.60 -22.45 -36.10
C ILE A 98 -10.33 -21.81 -37.28
N ILE A 99 -9.58 -21.51 -38.34
CA ILE A 99 -10.12 -20.96 -39.59
C ILE A 99 -9.88 -21.94 -40.72
N LEU A 100 -10.94 -22.25 -41.47
CA LEU A 100 -10.87 -22.91 -42.76
C LEU A 100 -10.60 -21.85 -43.83
N ASP A 101 -9.37 -21.80 -44.33
CA ASP A 101 -8.92 -20.90 -45.40
C ASP A 101 -9.65 -21.20 -46.71
N ASP A 102 -9.72 -20.24 -47.62
CA ASP A 102 -10.33 -20.41 -48.97
C ASP A 102 -9.65 -21.51 -49.81
N LYS A 103 -8.48 -22.00 -49.36
CA LYS A 103 -7.72 -23.12 -49.94
C LYS A 103 -7.96 -24.46 -49.23
N ASP A 104 -9.05 -24.58 -48.46
CA ASP A 104 -9.42 -25.77 -47.68
C ASP A 104 -8.35 -26.22 -46.67
N ARG A 105 -7.60 -25.26 -46.11
CA ARG A 105 -6.58 -25.52 -45.06
C ARG A 105 -7.10 -25.06 -43.70
N LEU A 106 -6.89 -25.89 -42.68
CA LEU A 106 -7.16 -25.52 -41.30
C LEU A 106 -5.97 -24.76 -40.71
N ILE A 107 -6.20 -23.51 -40.35
CA ILE A 107 -5.20 -22.64 -39.73
C ILE A 107 -5.57 -22.43 -38.27
N TYR A 108 -4.63 -22.77 -37.39
CA TYR A 108 -4.80 -22.70 -35.94
C TYR A 108 -4.16 -21.42 -35.39
N TYR A 109 -4.94 -20.64 -34.68
CA TYR A 109 -4.48 -19.47 -33.93
C TYR A 109 -4.58 -19.77 -32.43
N TYR A 110 -3.44 -19.94 -31.76
CA TYR A 110 -3.41 -20.21 -30.32
C TYR A 110 -3.50 -18.91 -29.52
N LEU A 111 -4.51 -18.84 -28.65
CA LEU A 111 -4.69 -17.81 -27.65
C LEU A 111 -4.00 -18.31 -26.37
N TYR A 112 -2.78 -17.88 -26.08
CA TYR A 112 -2.13 -18.26 -24.82
C TYR A 112 -2.89 -17.61 -23.65
N PRO A 113 -3.61 -18.39 -22.81
CA PRO A 113 -4.54 -17.82 -21.85
C PRO A 113 -3.83 -17.23 -20.63
N PHE A 114 -2.54 -17.55 -20.40
CA PHE A 114 -1.80 -17.05 -19.23
C PHE A 114 -0.40 -16.60 -19.63
N ASN A 115 -0.33 -15.53 -20.42
CA ASN A 115 0.92 -14.79 -20.58
C ASN A 115 1.06 -13.82 -19.42
N VAL A 116 2.01 -14.11 -18.53
CA VAL A 116 2.40 -13.16 -17.49
C VAL A 116 3.22 -12.07 -18.16
N VAL A 117 2.70 -10.83 -18.09
CA VAL A 117 3.42 -9.64 -18.56
C VAL A 117 4.24 -9.08 -17.40
N ASP A 118 5.21 -8.22 -17.71
CA ASP A 118 5.90 -7.39 -16.72
C ASP A 118 4.87 -6.81 -15.72
N TYR A 119 5.22 -6.82 -14.43
CA TYR A 119 4.35 -6.48 -13.29
C TYR A 119 3.31 -7.52 -12.86
N ASN A 120 3.52 -8.81 -13.16
CA ASN A 120 2.73 -9.91 -12.57
C ASN A 120 1.22 -9.85 -12.89
N SER A 121 0.84 -9.14 -13.96
CA SER A 121 -0.55 -9.01 -14.41
C SER A 121 -0.84 -9.98 -15.56
N ILE A 122 -2.12 -10.34 -15.73
CA ILE A 122 -2.55 -11.25 -16.79
C ILE A 122 -2.95 -10.47 -18.03
N LEU A 123 -2.40 -10.87 -19.18
CA LEU A 123 -2.94 -10.49 -20.47
C LEU A 123 -3.79 -11.65 -21.00
N LEU A 124 -5.10 -11.55 -20.80
CA LEU A 124 -6.10 -12.48 -21.32
C LEU A 124 -6.55 -12.03 -22.72
N TYR A 125 -6.51 -12.93 -23.69
CA TYR A 125 -7.13 -12.70 -25.00
C TYR A 125 -8.57 -13.16 -25.01
N LYS A 126 -9.48 -12.29 -25.47
CA LYS A 126 -10.90 -12.60 -25.70
C LYS A 126 -11.15 -12.69 -27.21
N PRO A 127 -11.65 -13.81 -27.73
CA PRO A 127 -12.07 -13.90 -29.12
C PRO A 127 -13.26 -12.97 -29.38
N ILE A 128 -13.31 -12.35 -30.55
CA ILE A 128 -14.40 -11.46 -30.99
C ILE A 128 -15.21 -12.07 -32.13
N VAL A 129 -14.61 -13.02 -32.83
CA VAL A 129 -15.26 -13.74 -33.93
C VAL A 129 -16.13 -14.87 -33.43
N TRP A 130 -17.13 -15.24 -34.24
CA TRP A 130 -18.05 -16.34 -33.97
C TRP A 130 -17.82 -17.49 -34.94
N GLU A 131 -18.22 -18.70 -34.56
CA GLU A 131 -18.24 -19.85 -35.47
C GLU A 131 -19.14 -19.56 -36.68
N GLY A 132 -18.67 -19.92 -37.87
CA GLY A 132 -19.32 -19.62 -39.15
C GLY A 132 -19.07 -18.20 -39.69
N GLU A 133 -18.37 -17.32 -38.96
CA GLU A 133 -18.09 -15.97 -39.44
C GLU A 133 -17.05 -15.97 -40.58
N LYS A 134 -17.33 -15.22 -41.65
CA LYS A 134 -16.36 -14.98 -42.71
C LYS A 134 -15.33 -13.96 -42.26
N VAL A 135 -14.06 -14.30 -42.44
CA VAL A 135 -12.91 -13.45 -42.09
C VAL A 135 -12.08 -13.16 -43.32
N CYS A 136 -11.52 -11.95 -43.38
CA CYS A 136 -10.56 -11.54 -44.40
C CYS A 136 -9.19 -11.34 -43.76
N VAL A 137 -8.14 -11.36 -44.58
CA VAL A 137 -6.78 -11.03 -44.15
C VAL A 137 -6.77 -9.66 -43.47
N GLY A 138 -6.19 -9.58 -42.28
CA GLY A 138 -6.12 -8.36 -41.47
C GLY A 138 -7.32 -8.11 -40.54
N LYS A 139 -8.35 -8.98 -40.54
CA LYS A 139 -9.44 -8.90 -39.56
C LYS A 139 -8.95 -9.32 -38.17
N ILE A 140 -9.42 -8.62 -37.14
CA ILE A 140 -9.07 -8.91 -35.74
C ILE A 140 -9.89 -10.12 -35.27
N LEU A 141 -9.19 -11.16 -34.80
CA LEU A 141 -9.77 -12.39 -34.29
C LEU A 141 -9.97 -12.33 -32.78
N ALA A 142 -8.95 -11.83 -32.05
CA ALA A 142 -8.99 -11.71 -30.59
C ALA A 142 -8.30 -10.44 -30.11
N ILE A 143 -8.81 -9.92 -28.99
CA ILE A 143 -8.38 -8.66 -28.35
C ILE A 143 -7.96 -8.94 -26.90
N PRO A 144 -6.94 -8.24 -26.38
CA PRO A 144 -6.56 -8.33 -24.97
C PRO A 144 -7.59 -7.69 -24.01
N ASN A 145 -7.65 -8.15 -22.77
CA ASN A 145 -8.69 -7.77 -21.79
C ASN A 145 -8.69 -6.29 -21.35
N ASP A 146 -7.63 -5.53 -21.61
CA ASP A 146 -7.56 -4.08 -21.40
C ASP A 146 -8.39 -3.28 -22.43
N LEU A 147 -8.89 -3.95 -23.46
CA LEU A 147 -9.68 -3.39 -24.54
C LEU A 147 -11.05 -4.06 -24.64
N LYS A 148 -12.07 -3.26 -24.96
CA LYS A 148 -13.44 -3.72 -25.20
C LYS A 148 -14.02 -2.97 -26.39
N ASN A 149 -14.49 -3.70 -27.39
CA ASN A 149 -14.96 -3.15 -28.66
C ASN A 149 -13.92 -2.24 -29.35
N LEU A 150 -12.63 -2.63 -29.34
CA LEU A 150 -11.51 -1.86 -29.91
C LEU A 150 -11.23 -0.50 -29.23
N GLU A 151 -11.76 -0.29 -28.03
CA GLU A 151 -11.53 0.91 -27.24
C GLU A 151 -10.83 0.58 -25.92
N PHE A 152 -10.06 1.54 -25.39
CA PHE A 152 -9.47 1.43 -24.07
C PHE A 152 -10.52 1.36 -22.96
N SER A 153 -10.54 0.24 -22.22
CA SER A 153 -11.46 -0.04 -21.12
C SER A 153 -10.69 -0.62 -19.92
N ILE A 154 -9.89 0.22 -19.27
CA ILE A 154 -8.99 -0.19 -18.16
C ILE A 154 -9.63 0.13 -16.77
N GLY A 155 -10.90 0.49 -16.73
CA GLY A 155 -11.54 1.08 -15.56
C GLY A 155 -13.05 0.91 -15.55
N PHE A 156 -13.70 1.77 -14.78
CA PHE A 156 -15.14 1.76 -14.58
C PHE A 156 -15.72 3.17 -14.52
N ASN A 157 -16.99 3.30 -14.91
CA ASN A 157 -17.75 4.53 -14.72
C ASN A 157 -18.20 4.60 -13.26
N ASN A 158 -17.70 5.59 -12.53
CA ASN A 158 -17.88 5.71 -11.09
C ASN A 158 -18.97 6.74 -10.79
N PHE A 159 -20.07 6.35 -10.14
CA PHE A 159 -21.09 7.29 -9.68
C PHE A 159 -20.62 7.93 -8.37
N VAL A 160 -20.07 9.15 -8.45
CA VAL A 160 -19.40 9.85 -7.36
C VAL A 160 -20.29 10.94 -6.77
N ASN A 161 -20.31 11.03 -5.45
CA ASN A 161 -20.82 12.19 -4.72
C ASN A 161 -19.66 13.03 -4.18
N TYR A 162 -19.59 14.30 -4.61
CA TYR A 162 -18.64 15.27 -4.07
C TYR A 162 -19.29 15.97 -2.89
N SER A 163 -18.98 15.48 -1.69
CA SER A 163 -19.51 15.99 -0.42
C SER A 163 -18.55 15.64 0.72
N PHE A 164 -18.85 16.13 1.91
CA PHE A 164 -18.09 15.80 3.13
C PHE A 164 -18.87 14.80 3.97
N TYR A 165 -18.22 13.71 4.41
CA TYR A 165 -18.85 12.55 5.05
C TYR A 165 -18.00 12.02 6.21
N ASP A 166 -18.37 12.42 7.44
CA ASP A 166 -17.71 12.01 8.70
C ASP A 166 -16.19 12.27 8.76
N GLY A 167 -15.58 12.93 7.76
CA GLY A 167 -14.15 13.20 7.68
C GLY A 167 -13.33 12.06 7.08
N TYR A 168 -13.94 10.96 6.62
CA TYR A 168 -13.23 9.85 5.98
C TYR A 168 -12.72 10.20 4.57
N GLU A 169 -13.26 11.26 3.97
CA GLU A 169 -12.84 11.84 2.68
C GLU A 169 -11.72 12.89 2.81
N HIS A 170 -11.05 12.96 3.97
CA HIS A 170 -10.03 13.97 4.24
C HIS A 170 -8.98 14.06 3.12
N GLU A 171 -8.82 15.26 2.58
CA GLU A 171 -7.99 15.57 1.41
C GLU A 171 -8.33 14.72 0.18
N ASP A 172 -7.54 13.68 -0.06
CA ASP A 172 -7.59 12.81 -1.24
C ASP A 172 -8.25 11.46 -0.98
N ALA A 173 -8.63 11.18 0.26
CA ALA A 173 -9.23 9.91 0.61
C ALA A 173 -10.60 9.70 -0.05
N ILE A 174 -10.88 8.44 -0.38
CA ILE A 174 -12.09 8.03 -1.11
C ILE A 174 -12.85 7.01 -0.27
N ILE A 175 -14.13 7.26 -0.05
CA ILE A 175 -15.05 6.29 0.55
C ILE A 175 -15.69 5.49 -0.58
N ILE A 176 -15.79 4.18 -0.42
CA ILE A 176 -16.36 3.26 -1.42
C ILE A 176 -17.60 2.58 -0.86
N ASN A 177 -18.60 2.39 -1.70
CA ASN A 177 -19.74 1.53 -1.42
C ASN A 177 -19.34 0.04 -1.54
N LYS A 178 -19.71 -0.76 -0.56
CA LYS A 178 -19.50 -2.21 -0.52
C LYS A 178 -20.09 -2.95 -1.73
N ASP A 179 -21.11 -2.41 -2.40
CA ASP A 179 -21.63 -2.98 -3.64
C ASP A 179 -20.54 -3.17 -4.71
N LEU A 180 -19.57 -2.25 -4.80
CA LEU A 180 -18.43 -2.39 -5.73
C LEU A 180 -17.54 -3.61 -5.42
N VAL A 181 -17.51 -4.05 -4.16
CA VAL A 181 -16.80 -5.26 -3.72
C VAL A 181 -17.64 -6.50 -4.03
N ILE A 182 -18.95 -6.44 -3.77
CA ILE A 182 -19.88 -7.56 -3.97
C ILE A 182 -20.03 -7.90 -5.45
N GLU A 183 -20.14 -6.87 -6.30
CA GLU A 183 -20.26 -7.02 -7.75
C GLU A 183 -18.93 -7.30 -8.46
N ASP A 184 -17.83 -7.42 -7.70
CA ASP A 184 -16.48 -7.67 -8.20
C ASP A 184 -16.02 -6.69 -9.32
N ILE A 185 -16.53 -5.44 -9.34
CA ILE A 185 -16.22 -4.43 -10.37
C ILE A 185 -14.72 -4.05 -10.36
N LEU A 186 -14.15 -3.86 -9.17
CA LEU A 186 -12.77 -3.43 -8.96
C LEU A 186 -11.82 -4.62 -8.68
N THR A 187 -12.05 -5.74 -9.34
CA THR A 187 -11.24 -6.95 -9.19
C THR A 187 -10.20 -7.09 -10.29
N SER A 188 -9.01 -7.52 -9.88
CA SER A 188 -7.89 -7.82 -10.76
C SER A 188 -7.29 -9.17 -10.40
N ILE A 189 -6.61 -9.82 -11.34
CA ILE A 189 -5.88 -11.06 -11.06
C ILE A 189 -4.38 -10.76 -11.13
N SER A 190 -3.64 -11.17 -10.09
CA SER A 190 -2.19 -11.06 -10.02
C SER A 190 -1.54 -12.44 -9.94
N PHE A 191 -0.31 -12.57 -10.44
CA PHE A 191 0.49 -13.78 -10.35
C PHE A 191 1.72 -13.59 -9.48
N ASN A 192 1.96 -14.48 -8.55
CA ASN A 192 3.23 -14.59 -7.86
C ASN A 192 4.01 -15.76 -8.44
N ILE A 193 5.16 -15.46 -9.03
CA ILE A 193 6.10 -16.46 -9.55
C ILE A 193 7.09 -16.77 -8.44
N TYR A 194 7.11 -18.04 -8.03
CA TYR A 194 8.09 -18.56 -7.08
C TYR A 194 9.05 -19.48 -7.81
N GLU A 195 10.33 -19.16 -7.75
CA GLU A 195 11.39 -19.97 -8.37
C GLU A 195 12.24 -20.63 -7.29
N ASP A 196 12.50 -21.93 -7.44
CA ASP A 196 13.44 -22.69 -6.64
C ASP A 196 14.44 -23.41 -7.55
N CYS A 197 15.73 -23.18 -7.31
CA CYS A 197 16.82 -23.73 -8.10
C CYS A 197 17.51 -24.84 -7.32
N LEU A 198 17.70 -25.99 -7.96
CA LEU A 198 18.39 -27.14 -7.39
C LEU A 198 19.83 -27.19 -7.92
N TYR A 199 20.80 -27.29 -7.01
CA TYR A 199 22.22 -27.20 -7.35
C TYR A 199 22.95 -28.52 -7.11
N LEU A 200 23.75 -28.93 -8.09
CA LEU A 200 24.75 -29.99 -7.88
C LEU A 200 26.02 -29.36 -7.31
N LYS A 201 26.36 -29.69 -6.05
CA LYS A 201 27.63 -29.29 -5.45
C LYS A 201 28.64 -30.43 -5.56
N LYS A 202 29.88 -30.11 -5.99
CA LYS A 202 30.99 -31.05 -6.21
C LYS A 202 31.36 -31.93 -5.00
N PHE A 203 30.88 -31.60 -3.80
CA PHE A 203 31.05 -32.40 -2.59
C PHE A 203 29.68 -32.69 -1.98
N ASP A 204 29.23 -33.95 -2.09
CA ASP A 204 28.52 -34.68 -1.05
C ASP A 204 27.20 -34.11 -0.49
N CYS A 205 26.53 -33.22 -1.23
CA CYS A 205 25.19 -32.76 -0.90
C CYS A 205 24.27 -33.05 -2.10
N LEU A 206 23.59 -34.19 -2.07
CA LEU A 206 22.44 -34.41 -2.94
C LEU A 206 21.27 -33.58 -2.37
N GLU A 207 20.85 -32.55 -3.09
CA GLU A 207 19.55 -31.91 -2.85
C GLU A 207 18.50 -32.83 -3.48
N LEU A 208 17.96 -33.77 -2.70
CA LEU A 208 16.86 -34.61 -3.17
C LEU A 208 15.55 -33.84 -2.99
N VAL A 209 14.83 -33.65 -4.09
CA VAL A 209 13.41 -33.34 -4.03
C VAL A 209 12.72 -34.65 -3.69
N VAL A 210 12.26 -34.79 -2.45
CA VAL A 210 11.31 -35.87 -2.14
C VAL A 210 10.01 -35.47 -2.81
N GLN A 211 9.54 -36.27 -3.78
CA GLN A 211 8.20 -36.13 -4.36
C GLN A 211 7.14 -36.45 -3.30
N LYS A 212 6.99 -35.55 -2.33
CA LYS A 212 5.87 -35.49 -1.39
C LYS A 212 4.83 -34.47 -1.85
N PHE A 213 4.82 -34.12 -3.14
CA PHE A 213 3.94 -33.06 -3.64
C PHE A 213 2.44 -33.38 -3.51
N PHE A 214 2.04 -34.65 -3.31
CA PHE A 214 0.61 -35.02 -3.30
C PHE A 214 0.18 -36.15 -2.34
N LYS A 215 1.00 -36.56 -1.37
CA LYS A 215 0.54 -37.51 -0.35
C LYS A 215 -0.05 -36.76 0.84
N ASP A 216 -1.37 -36.56 0.82
CA ASP A 216 -2.26 -36.81 1.97
C ASP A 216 -3.74 -36.80 1.56
N SER A 217 -4.23 -37.98 1.14
CA SER A 217 -5.44 -38.64 1.65
C SER A 217 -5.83 -39.81 0.71
N GLY A 218 -5.35 -41.01 1.02
CA GLY A 218 -6.09 -42.24 0.67
C GLY A 218 -6.01 -42.85 -0.74
N LYS A 219 -5.01 -42.58 -1.59
CA LYS A 219 -4.77 -43.43 -2.78
C LYS A 219 -3.33 -43.93 -2.89
N LYS A 220 -3.23 -45.26 -3.00
CA LYS A 220 -2.00 -46.05 -3.23
C LYS A 220 -1.64 -46.00 -4.72
N ASN A 221 -0.32 -45.99 -4.95
CA ASN A 221 0.38 -46.32 -6.19
C ASN A 221 0.03 -45.49 -7.43
N ILE A 222 0.91 -44.55 -7.74
CA ILE A 222 1.12 -44.04 -9.10
C ILE A 222 2.57 -44.41 -9.39
N ASP A 223 2.79 -45.15 -10.47
CA ASP A 223 4.09 -45.71 -10.84
C ASP A 223 5.08 -44.59 -11.20
N GLU A 224 6.35 -44.80 -10.83
CA GLU A 224 7.43 -43.79 -10.84
C GLU A 224 7.90 -43.37 -12.25
N GLU A 225 7.34 -43.96 -13.32
CA GLU A 225 7.82 -43.78 -14.71
C GLU A 225 6.94 -42.86 -15.58
N GLU A 226 5.74 -42.45 -15.15
CA GLU A 226 4.89 -41.51 -15.93
C GLU A 226 5.22 -40.02 -15.72
N ILE A 227 6.33 -39.69 -15.05
CA ILE A 227 6.65 -38.33 -14.61
C ILE A 227 7.35 -37.47 -15.70
N TYR A 228 7.70 -38.07 -16.84
CA TYR A 228 8.39 -37.37 -17.93
C TYR A 228 7.50 -36.89 -19.08
N GLU A 229 6.20 -37.24 -19.10
CA GLU A 229 5.29 -36.71 -20.11
C GLU A 229 4.58 -35.43 -19.65
N TYR A 230 4.89 -34.37 -20.39
CA TYR A 230 4.21 -33.08 -20.46
C TYR A 230 2.68 -33.20 -20.27
N TYR A 231 2.20 -33.05 -19.04
CA TYR A 231 0.82 -32.62 -18.83
C TYR A 231 0.72 -31.61 -17.69
N SER A 232 0.33 -30.42 -18.12
CA SER A 232 -0.41 -29.40 -17.39
C SER A 232 -1.62 -29.97 -16.66
N SER A 233 -1.40 -30.76 -15.61
CA SER A 233 -2.45 -31.03 -14.64
C SER A 233 -2.58 -29.79 -13.79
N THR A 234 -3.61 -29.00 -14.08
CA THR A 234 -4.01 -27.80 -13.33
C THR A 234 -4.33 -28.20 -11.90
N TYR A 235 -3.32 -28.23 -11.03
CA TYR A 235 -3.50 -28.51 -9.61
C TYR A 235 -4.16 -27.31 -8.96
N TYR A 236 -5.45 -27.45 -8.69
CA TYR A 236 -6.26 -26.43 -8.06
C TYR A 236 -6.07 -26.31 -6.54
N LYS A 237 -4.87 -26.59 -6.03
CA LYS A 237 -4.59 -26.42 -4.60
C LYS A 237 -4.49 -24.92 -4.31
N TYR A 238 -5.34 -24.43 -3.42
CA TYR A 238 -5.19 -23.12 -2.82
C TYR A 238 -4.13 -23.25 -1.73
N PHE A 239 -3.08 -22.44 -1.84
CA PHE A 239 -2.03 -22.44 -0.85
C PHE A 239 -2.14 -21.22 0.06
N LEU A 240 -1.98 -21.48 1.36
CA LEU A 240 -1.94 -20.46 2.40
C LEU A 240 -0.49 -19.99 2.66
N SER A 241 -0.37 -18.84 3.31
CA SER A 241 0.94 -18.34 3.74
C SER A 241 1.64 -19.34 4.67
N GLY A 242 2.93 -19.56 4.45
CA GLY A 242 3.75 -20.49 5.23
C GLY A 242 3.70 -21.94 4.74
N GLU A 243 2.79 -22.29 3.83
CA GLU A 243 2.78 -23.62 3.22
C GLU A 243 3.99 -23.82 2.29
N GLU A 244 4.46 -25.05 2.25
CA GLU A 244 5.61 -25.45 1.43
C GLU A 244 5.15 -25.76 0.00
N LEU A 245 5.76 -25.07 -0.96
CA LEU A 245 5.58 -25.31 -2.39
C LEU A 245 6.45 -26.46 -2.85
N SER A 246 7.75 -26.40 -2.57
CA SER A 246 8.72 -27.45 -2.90
C SER A 246 9.29 -28.07 -1.64
N PHE A 247 9.36 -29.40 -1.58
CA PHE A 247 10.09 -30.09 -0.52
C PHE A 247 11.56 -30.25 -0.93
N LYS A 248 12.40 -29.36 -0.40
CA LYS A 248 13.84 -29.37 -0.67
C LYS A 248 14.59 -29.77 0.59
N ILE A 249 15.24 -30.93 0.54
CA ILE A 249 15.98 -31.46 1.68
C ILE A 249 17.48 -31.38 1.38
N LYS A 250 18.22 -30.65 2.23
CA LYS A 250 19.68 -30.62 2.14
C LYS A 250 20.28 -31.59 3.14
N TYR A 251 20.98 -32.61 2.66
CA TYR A 251 21.83 -33.46 3.47
C TYR A 251 23.10 -32.71 3.88
N GLU A 252 23.45 -32.75 5.17
CA GLU A 252 24.74 -32.25 5.66
C GLU A 252 25.60 -33.44 6.11
N ILE A 253 26.74 -33.67 5.46
CA ILE A 253 27.67 -34.74 5.87
C ILE A 253 28.35 -34.39 7.21
N TYR A 254 28.42 -35.39 8.08
CA TYR A 254 28.61 -35.31 9.52
C TYR A 254 29.99 -34.85 10.01
N HIS A 255 31.01 -34.85 9.16
CA HIS A 255 32.36 -35.04 9.70
C HIS A 255 33.00 -33.83 10.41
N TYR A 256 32.44 -32.61 10.37
CA TYR A 256 33.17 -31.45 10.91
C TYR A 256 32.40 -30.39 11.72
N LYS A 257 31.06 -30.44 11.88
CA LYS A 257 30.30 -29.29 12.45
C LYS A 257 29.20 -29.55 13.49
N SER A 258 28.92 -30.79 13.90
CA SER A 258 27.90 -31.02 14.95
C SER A 258 28.41 -30.60 16.33
N THR A 259 27.60 -29.90 17.12
CA THR A 259 27.94 -29.55 18.50
C THR A 259 27.85 -30.80 19.40
N TYR A 260 28.57 -30.84 20.51
CA TYR A 260 28.46 -31.94 21.49
C TYR A 260 27.03 -32.11 22.02
N PHE A 261 26.29 -31.02 22.10
CA PHE A 261 24.87 -31.02 22.50
C PHE A 261 23.99 -31.75 21.48
N ASP A 262 24.15 -31.46 20.18
CA ASP A 262 23.40 -32.17 19.13
C ASP A 262 23.69 -33.68 19.14
N ARG A 263 24.93 -34.06 19.46
CA ARG A 263 25.33 -35.47 19.61
C ARG A 263 24.66 -36.12 20.82
N LEU A 264 24.61 -35.42 21.95
CA LEU A 264 23.96 -35.90 23.17
C LEU A 264 22.45 -36.06 22.98
N LEU A 265 21.77 -35.09 22.35
CA LEU A 265 20.34 -35.19 22.06
C LEU A 265 20.00 -36.43 21.23
N ARG A 266 20.84 -36.78 20.25
CA ARG A 266 20.64 -37.99 19.43
C ARG A 266 20.84 -39.28 20.20
N LEU A 267 21.74 -39.28 21.18
CA LEU A 267 21.95 -40.44 22.05
C LEU A 267 20.76 -40.62 22.99
N LEU A 268 20.17 -39.52 23.47
CA LEU A 268 19.00 -39.54 24.35
C LEU A 268 17.70 -39.89 23.60
N PHE A 269 17.56 -39.46 22.35
CA PHE A 269 16.37 -39.67 21.52
C PHE A 269 16.71 -40.46 20.23
N PRO A 270 16.95 -41.78 20.32
CA PRO A 270 17.31 -42.61 19.17
C PRO A 270 16.13 -42.93 18.22
N GLU A 271 14.88 -42.92 18.72
CA GLU A 271 13.67 -43.20 17.94
C GLU A 271 13.27 -42.05 17.03
N GLU A 272 13.47 -40.82 17.49
CA GLU A 272 13.49 -39.64 16.64
C GLU A 272 14.83 -39.64 15.90
N LYS A 273 14.88 -40.23 14.70
CA LYS A 273 16.01 -40.01 13.79
C LYS A 273 16.14 -38.51 13.56
N VAL A 274 16.87 -37.79 14.41
CA VAL A 274 17.12 -36.35 14.31
C VAL A 274 17.74 -36.15 12.94
N LEU A 275 16.90 -35.71 12.01
CA LEU A 275 17.13 -35.89 10.60
C LEU A 275 18.48 -35.27 10.26
N LEU A 276 19.33 -36.05 9.57
CA LEU A 276 20.64 -35.62 9.05
C LEU A 276 20.52 -34.52 8.00
N THR A 277 19.34 -33.93 7.89
CA THR A 277 18.87 -33.13 6.80
C THR A 277 18.28 -31.84 7.33
N LYS A 278 18.54 -30.75 6.61
CA LYS A 278 17.89 -29.47 6.86
C LYS A 278 16.86 -29.26 5.77
N ASN A 279 15.62 -29.02 6.20
CA ASN A 279 14.58 -28.57 5.29
C ASN A 279 14.94 -27.16 4.78
N LYS A 280 14.98 -27.02 3.46
CA LYS A 280 15.18 -25.77 2.72
C LYS A 280 14.08 -25.58 1.69
N SER A 281 12.93 -26.17 1.94
CA SER A 281 11.70 -26.02 1.18
C SER A 281 11.44 -24.55 0.81
N LEU A 282 10.91 -24.35 -0.40
CA LEU A 282 10.37 -23.07 -0.78
C LEU A 282 9.02 -22.90 -0.10
N THR A 283 8.90 -21.94 0.79
CA THR A 283 7.63 -21.59 1.45
C THR A 283 6.98 -20.37 0.81
N ILE A 284 5.65 -20.35 0.84
CA ILE A 284 4.88 -19.17 0.45
C ILE A 284 5.04 -18.10 1.51
N LYS A 285 5.38 -16.91 1.05
CA LYS A 285 5.58 -15.74 1.91
C LYS A 285 4.23 -15.09 2.23
N HIS A 286 4.18 -14.32 3.30
CA HIS A 286 3.00 -13.52 3.66
C HIS A 286 2.54 -12.64 2.48
N GLY A 287 1.22 -12.61 2.25
CA GLY A 287 0.58 -11.92 1.13
C GLY A 287 0.63 -12.66 -0.21
N GLY A 288 1.42 -13.73 -0.32
CA GLY A 288 1.63 -14.52 -1.53
C GLY A 288 0.66 -15.69 -1.74
N GLU A 289 -0.33 -15.82 -0.86
CA GLU A 289 -1.41 -16.81 -0.96
C GLU A 289 -2.12 -16.77 -2.32
N GLY A 290 -2.62 -17.91 -2.74
CA GLY A 290 -3.37 -18.02 -3.98
C GLY A 290 -3.46 -19.45 -4.48
N ARG A 291 -3.99 -19.61 -5.68
CA ARG A 291 -4.17 -20.90 -6.34
C ARG A 291 -3.01 -21.16 -7.27
N LEU A 292 -2.39 -22.34 -7.18
CA LEU A 292 -1.41 -22.76 -8.18
C LEU A 292 -2.13 -22.95 -9.53
N VAL A 293 -1.65 -22.27 -10.57
CA VAL A 293 -2.23 -22.36 -11.93
C VAL A 293 -1.34 -23.18 -12.84
N LYS A 294 -0.04 -22.94 -12.77
CA LYS A 294 0.97 -23.56 -13.62
C LYS A 294 2.23 -23.83 -12.79
N TYR A 295 2.91 -24.93 -13.09
CA TYR A 295 4.28 -25.14 -12.66
C TYR A 295 5.13 -25.51 -13.87
N GLU A 296 6.37 -25.06 -13.89
CA GLU A 296 7.35 -25.38 -14.92
C GLU A 296 8.55 -26.04 -14.27
N ILE A 297 9.03 -27.10 -14.91
CA ILE A 297 10.24 -27.80 -14.55
C ILE A 297 11.21 -27.62 -15.71
N LEU A 298 12.25 -26.84 -15.48
CA LEU A 298 13.28 -26.59 -16.49
C LEU A 298 14.51 -27.41 -16.13
N SER A 299 14.87 -28.35 -17.00
CA SER A 299 16.08 -29.14 -16.85
C SER A 299 17.25 -28.47 -17.57
N ASN A 300 18.48 -28.74 -17.14
CA ASN A 300 19.67 -28.23 -17.82
C ASN A 300 19.85 -28.72 -19.26
N TYR A 301 19.19 -29.80 -19.68
CA TYR A 301 19.23 -30.23 -21.08
C TYR A 301 18.48 -29.25 -21.99
N ASP A 302 17.42 -28.62 -21.48
CA ASP A 302 16.60 -27.65 -22.21
C ASP A 302 17.24 -26.25 -22.22
N LEU A 303 18.02 -25.90 -21.20
CA LEU A 303 18.69 -24.59 -21.06
C LEU A 303 19.93 -24.43 -21.95
N LYS A 304 20.49 -25.51 -22.49
CA LYS A 304 21.70 -25.48 -23.35
C LYS A 304 21.44 -24.98 -24.78
N GLN A 305 20.18 -24.75 -25.18
CA GLN A 305 19.84 -24.22 -26.50
C GLN A 305 19.85 -22.68 -26.57
N SER A 306 19.99 -21.99 -25.43
CA SER A 306 20.20 -20.54 -25.39
C SER A 306 21.67 -20.26 -25.06
N ASP A 307 22.40 -19.68 -26.01
CA ASP A 307 23.87 -19.53 -26.04
C ASP A 307 24.52 -18.65 -24.95
N ASP A 308 23.77 -18.23 -23.94
CA ASP A 308 24.30 -17.37 -22.87
C ASP A 308 24.16 -18.08 -21.53
N PHE A 309 25.26 -18.54 -20.90
CA PHE A 309 25.63 -18.25 -19.50
C PHE A 309 26.90 -19.01 -19.02
N TYR A 310 27.66 -18.28 -18.21
CA TYR A 310 29.03 -18.40 -17.68
C TYR A 310 29.47 -19.70 -16.95
N ASP A 311 30.79 -19.96 -17.04
CA ASP A 311 31.63 -21.00 -16.40
C ASP A 311 31.73 -20.95 -14.83
N ASP A 312 30.65 -20.64 -14.11
CA ASP A 312 30.70 -20.61 -12.64
C ASP A 312 30.33 -21.96 -11.99
N LEU A 313 31.13 -22.36 -11.01
CA LEU A 313 31.20 -23.64 -10.26
C LEU A 313 29.91 -24.16 -9.57
N ASN A 314 28.73 -23.56 -9.82
CA ASN A 314 27.43 -23.99 -9.31
C ASN A 314 26.44 -24.17 -10.47
N ILE A 315 26.57 -25.27 -11.21
CA ILE A 315 25.59 -25.64 -12.23
C ILE A 315 24.30 -26.05 -11.50
N SER A 316 23.28 -25.17 -11.52
CA SER A 316 21.90 -25.57 -11.19
C SER A 316 21.48 -26.63 -12.19
N TYR A 317 20.99 -27.79 -11.80
CA TYR A 317 20.62 -28.86 -12.75
C TYR A 317 19.14 -28.83 -13.16
N MET A 318 18.31 -28.22 -12.31
CA MET A 318 16.86 -28.16 -12.46
C MET A 318 16.35 -26.88 -11.78
N VAL A 319 15.44 -26.19 -12.45
CA VAL A 319 14.75 -25.01 -11.93
C VAL A 319 13.25 -25.31 -11.89
N LEU A 320 12.64 -25.15 -10.72
CA LEU A 320 11.21 -25.29 -10.51
C LEU A 320 10.60 -23.89 -10.45
N ARG A 321 9.62 -23.61 -11.30
CA ARG A 321 8.82 -22.36 -11.25
C ARG A 321 7.38 -22.68 -10.92
N PHE A 322 6.81 -21.98 -9.95
CA PHE A 322 5.42 -22.09 -9.55
C PHE A 322 4.70 -20.77 -9.81
N PHE A 323 3.61 -20.81 -10.58
CA PHE A 323 2.76 -19.66 -10.89
C PHE A 323 1.51 -19.72 -10.03
N ILE A 324 1.46 -18.86 -9.01
CA ILE A 324 0.34 -18.76 -8.08
C ILE A 324 -0.51 -17.56 -8.47
N ALA A 325 -1.75 -17.79 -8.88
CA ALA A 325 -2.72 -16.72 -9.15
C ALA A 325 -3.45 -16.31 -7.87
N LYS A 326 -3.65 -15.00 -7.73
CA LYS A 326 -4.42 -14.38 -6.66
C LYS A 326 -5.49 -13.47 -7.26
N ILE A 327 -6.70 -13.54 -6.72
CA ILE A 327 -7.76 -12.58 -7.03
C ILE A 327 -7.62 -11.43 -6.04
N ASP A 328 -7.28 -10.26 -6.55
CA ASP A 328 -7.13 -9.03 -5.78
C ASP A 328 -8.40 -8.19 -5.89
N ARG A 329 -9.28 -8.38 -4.90
CA ARG A 329 -10.42 -7.49 -4.62
C ARG A 329 -9.94 -6.14 -4.08
N ILE A 330 -10.76 -5.10 -4.26
CA ILE A 330 -10.49 -3.77 -3.71
C ILE A 330 -10.51 -3.84 -2.17
N ASN A 331 -9.48 -3.31 -1.53
CA ASN A 331 -9.37 -3.25 -0.07
C ASN A 331 -9.06 -1.83 0.40
N ILE A 332 -9.27 -1.58 1.70
CA ILE A 332 -8.84 -0.35 2.36
C ILE A 332 -7.33 -0.17 2.17
N GLY A 333 -6.92 1.03 1.73
CA GLY A 333 -5.52 1.33 1.38
C GLY A 333 -5.16 1.19 -0.10
N ASP A 334 -6.01 0.58 -0.92
CA ASP A 334 -5.80 0.54 -2.36
C ASP A 334 -5.96 1.93 -2.97
N LYS A 335 -5.26 2.18 -4.09
CA LYS A 335 -5.25 3.48 -4.73
C LYS A 335 -6.13 3.50 -5.98
N LEU A 336 -7.06 4.44 -6.01
CA LEU A 336 -7.89 4.77 -7.17
C LEU A 336 -7.49 6.11 -7.76
N CYS A 337 -7.80 6.28 -9.05
CA CYS A 337 -7.49 7.51 -9.77
C CYS A 337 -8.52 7.78 -10.87
N GLY A 338 -8.90 9.04 -11.08
CA GLY A 338 -9.59 9.46 -12.30
C GLY A 338 -8.60 9.89 -13.39
N ARG A 339 -9.10 10.13 -14.60
CA ARG A 339 -8.26 10.51 -15.77
C ARG A 339 -7.59 11.88 -15.63
N HIS A 340 -8.10 12.72 -14.72
CA HIS A 340 -7.71 14.12 -14.55
C HIS A 340 -6.61 14.34 -13.48
N GLY A 341 -5.94 13.27 -13.05
CA GLY A 341 -4.87 13.35 -12.04
C GLY A 341 -5.38 13.48 -10.59
N ASN A 342 -6.69 13.28 -10.37
CA ASN A 342 -7.28 13.05 -9.06
C ASN A 342 -6.93 11.64 -8.60
N LYS A 343 -6.19 11.53 -7.50
CA LYS A 343 -5.75 10.26 -6.92
C LYS A 343 -6.21 10.20 -5.48
N GLY A 344 -6.49 9.00 -5.00
CA GLY A 344 -6.93 8.81 -3.64
C GLY A 344 -6.80 7.38 -3.17
N VAL A 345 -6.60 7.23 -1.86
CA VAL A 345 -6.62 5.92 -1.21
C VAL A 345 -8.02 5.62 -0.71
N VAL A 346 -8.46 4.36 -0.84
CA VAL A 346 -9.72 3.89 -0.26
C VAL A 346 -9.61 3.94 1.26
N SER A 347 -10.38 4.82 1.90
CA SER A 347 -10.31 5.02 3.34
C SER A 347 -11.30 4.15 4.11
N LYS A 348 -12.53 4.06 3.63
CA LYS A 348 -13.58 3.27 4.24
C LYS A 348 -14.41 2.60 3.15
N ILE A 349 -14.72 1.33 3.36
CA ILE A 349 -15.73 0.61 2.60
C ILE A 349 -16.99 0.65 3.46
N SER A 350 -17.99 1.40 3.04
CA SER A 350 -19.24 1.58 3.78
C SER A 350 -20.34 0.71 3.17
N GLU A 351 -21.24 0.20 4.01
CA GLU A 351 -22.45 -0.49 3.55
C GLU A 351 -23.30 0.48 2.71
N THR A 352 -24.03 -0.06 1.73
CA THR A 352 -24.97 0.70 0.88
C THR A 352 -26.01 1.44 1.73
N ILE A 353 -26.47 0.78 2.79
CA ILE A 353 -27.44 1.31 3.76
C ILE A 353 -26.85 2.50 4.53
N ASP A 354 -25.53 2.60 4.66
CA ASP A 354 -24.86 3.67 5.39
C ASP A 354 -24.52 4.87 4.50
N LEU A 355 -24.90 4.87 3.23
CA LEU A 355 -24.56 5.93 2.30
C LEU A 355 -25.76 6.81 1.97
N PRO A 356 -25.55 8.11 1.69
CA PRO A 356 -26.62 8.96 1.18
C PRO A 356 -27.17 8.39 -0.12
N TYR A 357 -28.49 8.44 -0.29
CA TYR A 357 -29.17 7.86 -1.45
C TYR A 357 -30.04 8.89 -2.16
N THR A 358 -30.26 8.72 -3.46
CA THR A 358 -31.15 9.59 -4.24
C THR A 358 -32.62 9.23 -3.99
N PHE A 359 -33.56 10.02 -4.53
CA PHE A 359 -34.99 9.69 -4.47
C PHE A 359 -35.35 8.34 -5.12
N ASN A 360 -34.51 7.86 -6.05
CA ASN A 360 -34.71 6.58 -6.74
C ASN A 360 -33.98 5.42 -6.03
N ASP A 361 -33.66 5.58 -4.74
CA ASP A 361 -32.91 4.63 -3.92
C ASP A 361 -31.54 4.22 -4.48
N SER A 362 -30.94 5.05 -5.35
CA SER A 362 -29.58 4.84 -5.82
C SER A 362 -28.58 5.53 -4.89
N SER A 363 -27.67 4.74 -4.32
CA SER A 363 -26.52 5.22 -3.56
C SER A 363 -25.31 5.47 -4.48
N PRO A 364 -24.47 6.48 -4.20
CA PRO A 364 -23.22 6.67 -4.92
C PRO A 364 -22.28 5.49 -4.70
N TYR A 365 -21.49 5.16 -5.73
CA TYR A 365 -20.43 4.16 -5.63
C TYR A 365 -19.24 4.68 -4.82
N SER A 366 -18.99 5.99 -4.82
CA SER A 366 -17.97 6.57 -3.96
C SER A 366 -18.29 8.01 -3.54
N ILE A 367 -17.66 8.42 -2.44
CA ILE A 367 -17.70 9.80 -1.91
C ILE A 367 -16.28 10.35 -1.86
N THR A 368 -16.09 11.57 -2.39
CA THR A 368 -14.78 12.24 -2.44
C THR A 368 -14.91 13.71 -2.09
N SER A 369 -13.84 14.31 -1.56
CA SER A 369 -13.86 15.74 -1.24
C SER A 369 -13.89 16.62 -2.51
N PRO A 370 -14.73 17.68 -2.56
CA PRO A 370 -14.67 18.67 -3.65
C PRO A 370 -13.43 19.59 -3.56
N ILE A 371 -12.87 19.75 -2.34
CA ILE A 371 -11.76 20.67 -2.07
C ILE A 371 -10.50 20.25 -2.83
N GLY A 372 -10.20 18.94 -2.82
CA GLY A 372 -9.03 18.40 -3.50
C GLY A 372 -9.03 18.76 -4.98
N SER A 373 -10.15 18.58 -5.67
CA SER A 373 -10.27 18.90 -7.09
C SER A 373 -10.16 20.40 -7.37
N LEU A 374 -10.84 21.25 -6.58
CA LEU A 374 -10.82 22.71 -6.79
C LEU A 374 -9.44 23.33 -6.55
N ALA A 375 -8.74 22.94 -5.48
CA ALA A 375 -7.41 23.46 -5.17
C ALA A 375 -6.34 23.09 -6.21
N ARG A 376 -6.62 22.07 -7.03
CA ARG A 376 -5.69 21.51 -8.02
C ARG A 376 -6.01 21.87 -9.46
N ILE A 377 -7.09 22.64 -9.67
CA ILE A 377 -7.51 23.15 -10.98
C ILE A 377 -7.64 22.00 -12.00
N ASN A 378 -8.33 20.92 -11.62
CA ASN A 378 -8.63 19.80 -12.51
C ASN A 378 -10.13 19.76 -12.87
N LEU A 379 -10.66 20.91 -13.30
CA LEU A 379 -12.08 21.13 -13.56
C LEU A 379 -12.66 20.19 -14.64
N GLY A 380 -11.81 19.66 -15.51
CA GLY A 380 -12.21 18.66 -16.50
C GLY A 380 -12.90 17.44 -15.88
N GLN A 381 -12.54 17.05 -14.65
CA GLN A 381 -13.17 15.92 -13.95
C GLN A 381 -14.66 16.16 -13.70
N PHE A 382 -15.03 17.39 -13.34
CA PHE A 382 -16.43 17.76 -13.13
C PHE A 382 -17.19 17.78 -14.46
N LEU A 383 -16.60 18.34 -15.51
CA LEU A 383 -17.21 18.35 -16.86
C LEU A 383 -17.41 16.93 -17.40
N GLU A 384 -16.41 16.06 -17.26
CA GLU A 384 -16.51 14.64 -17.57
C GLU A 384 -17.64 14.01 -16.76
N GLY A 385 -17.68 14.27 -15.46
CA GLY A 385 -18.69 13.75 -14.56
C GLY A 385 -20.12 14.13 -14.96
N VAL A 386 -20.39 15.39 -15.33
CA VAL A 386 -21.76 15.77 -15.71
C VAL A 386 -22.15 15.18 -17.08
N CYS A 387 -21.22 15.15 -18.04
CA CYS A 387 -21.45 14.45 -19.31
C CYS A 387 -21.70 12.95 -19.09
N GLY A 388 -20.99 12.33 -18.15
CA GLY A 388 -21.19 10.95 -17.73
C GLY A 388 -22.55 10.72 -17.07
N TYR A 389 -22.99 11.61 -16.19
CA TYR A 389 -24.30 11.50 -15.54
C TYR A 389 -25.44 11.62 -16.55
N LYS A 390 -25.32 12.53 -17.51
CA LYS A 390 -26.24 12.61 -18.66
C LYS A 390 -26.23 11.31 -19.48
N SER A 391 -25.04 10.79 -19.75
CA SER A 391 -24.84 9.53 -20.50
C SER A 391 -25.53 8.34 -19.81
N LEU A 392 -25.46 8.26 -18.48
CA LEU A 392 -26.13 7.26 -17.66
C LEU A 392 -27.66 7.35 -17.79
N ASN A 393 -28.24 8.56 -17.63
CA ASN A 393 -29.69 8.74 -17.63
C ASN A 393 -30.33 8.56 -19.02
N TYR A 394 -29.64 8.99 -20.08
CA TYR A 394 -30.14 8.88 -21.46
C TYR A 394 -29.63 7.64 -22.20
N ASN A 395 -28.87 6.78 -21.53
CA ASN A 395 -28.24 5.58 -22.09
C ASN A 395 -27.51 5.86 -23.42
N CYS A 396 -26.72 6.93 -23.45
CA CYS A 396 -25.95 7.37 -24.61
C CYS A 396 -24.48 7.59 -24.24
N ARG A 397 -23.57 7.64 -25.22
CA ARG A 397 -22.15 7.98 -24.98
C ARG A 397 -21.85 9.35 -25.54
N THR A 398 -21.00 10.10 -24.86
CA THR A 398 -20.62 11.45 -25.25
C THR A 398 -19.17 11.50 -25.73
N LYS A 399 -18.93 12.29 -26.78
CA LYS A 399 -17.61 12.48 -27.35
C LYS A 399 -17.10 13.86 -26.95
N ALA A 400 -16.04 13.90 -26.15
CA ALA A 400 -15.43 15.13 -25.68
C ALA A 400 -14.47 15.70 -26.74
N PRO A 401 -14.53 17.00 -27.01
CA PRO A 401 -13.60 17.64 -27.92
C PRO A 401 -12.20 17.75 -27.30
N ILE A 402 -11.17 17.59 -28.13
CA ILE A 402 -9.76 17.84 -27.77
C ILE A 402 -9.24 19.13 -28.40
N ASN A 403 -9.89 19.67 -29.43
CA ASN A 403 -9.41 20.92 -30.02
C ASN A 403 -9.58 22.09 -29.03
N LEU A 404 -8.57 22.95 -28.89
CA LEU A 404 -8.55 24.05 -27.92
C LEU A 404 -9.73 25.03 -28.11
N PHE A 405 -10.11 25.31 -29.37
CA PHE A 405 -11.29 26.12 -29.69
C PHE A 405 -12.60 25.41 -29.37
N GLU A 406 -12.75 24.14 -29.74
CA GLU A 406 -13.96 23.37 -29.48
C GLU A 406 -14.14 23.13 -27.99
N SER A 407 -13.07 22.86 -27.24
CA SER A 407 -13.10 22.64 -25.80
C SER A 407 -13.49 23.92 -25.05
N TYR A 408 -12.98 25.07 -25.49
CA TYR A 408 -13.38 26.40 -24.98
C TYR A 408 -14.83 26.74 -25.31
N LEU A 409 -15.28 26.49 -26.55
CA LEU A 409 -16.68 26.70 -26.93
C LEU A 409 -17.62 25.75 -26.19
N TYR A 410 -17.26 24.47 -26.07
CA TYR A 410 -18.06 23.49 -25.32
C TYR A 410 -18.13 23.87 -23.85
N SER A 411 -17.01 24.19 -23.21
CA SER A 411 -17.01 24.56 -21.80
C SER A 411 -17.83 25.82 -21.58
N ASN A 412 -17.66 26.86 -22.40
CA ASN A 412 -18.45 28.08 -22.30
C ASN A 412 -19.93 27.89 -22.61
N LEU A 413 -20.29 27.13 -23.65
CA LEU A 413 -21.68 26.79 -23.92
C LEU A 413 -22.28 26.02 -22.76
N TYR A 414 -21.52 25.10 -22.17
CA TYR A 414 -21.94 24.31 -21.03
C TYR A 414 -22.13 25.17 -19.77
N PHE A 415 -21.15 26.02 -19.44
CA PHE A 415 -21.25 26.98 -18.34
C PHE A 415 -22.37 28.00 -18.57
N ASN A 416 -22.60 28.44 -19.79
CA ASN A 416 -23.70 29.32 -20.13
C ASN A 416 -25.05 28.61 -20.06
N LEU A 417 -25.15 27.32 -20.43
CA LEU A 417 -26.35 26.52 -20.21
C LEU A 417 -26.62 26.29 -18.72
N LEU A 418 -25.57 26.04 -17.93
CA LEU A 418 -25.64 25.96 -16.46
C LEU A 418 -26.04 27.31 -15.83
N ASN A 419 -25.52 28.44 -16.30
CA ASN A 419 -25.84 29.76 -15.76
C ASN A 419 -27.21 30.27 -16.22
N ASN A 420 -27.58 30.06 -17.48
CA ASN A 420 -28.89 30.45 -18.01
C ASN A 420 -30.00 29.60 -17.41
N SER A 421 -29.74 28.34 -17.05
CA SER A 421 -30.72 27.54 -16.30
C SER A 421 -30.88 27.97 -14.84
N TYR A 422 -29.85 28.54 -14.22
CA TYR A 422 -29.98 29.14 -12.88
C TYR A 422 -30.93 30.36 -12.86
N ASN A 423 -30.97 31.16 -13.92
CA ASN A 423 -31.78 32.39 -13.98
C ASN A 423 -33.11 32.25 -14.74
N LEU A 424 -33.27 31.30 -15.67
CA LEU A 424 -34.50 31.15 -16.46
C LEU A 424 -35.43 30.03 -15.96
N TYR A 425 -34.97 29.12 -15.09
CA TYR A 425 -35.76 27.93 -14.75
C TYR A 425 -35.96 27.73 -13.25
N LYS A 426 -36.90 28.50 -12.71
CA LYS A 426 -37.74 28.03 -11.59
C LYS A 426 -38.65 26.85 -11.97
N ASN A 427 -38.79 26.53 -13.27
CA ASN A 427 -39.82 25.61 -13.78
C ASN A 427 -39.42 24.69 -14.97
N SER A 428 -38.13 24.38 -15.24
CA SER A 428 -37.83 23.32 -16.23
C SER A 428 -36.74 22.32 -15.85
N CYS A 429 -37.05 21.06 -16.16
CA CYS A 429 -36.47 19.80 -15.69
C CYS A 429 -35.06 19.44 -16.14
N LEU A 430 -34.26 20.33 -16.76
CA LEU A 430 -33.00 19.88 -17.39
C LEU A 430 -31.75 20.06 -16.53
N ILE A 431 -31.74 21.03 -15.61
CA ILE A 431 -30.59 21.30 -14.73
C ILE A 431 -30.99 21.26 -13.26
N ASN A 432 -32.28 21.51 -12.96
CA ASN A 432 -32.88 21.11 -11.69
C ASN A 432 -32.77 19.59 -11.46
N THR A 433 -32.85 18.72 -12.47
CA THR A 433 -32.75 17.26 -12.24
C THR A 433 -31.35 16.75 -11.90
N ILE A 434 -30.29 17.49 -12.24
CA ILE A 434 -28.91 17.11 -11.90
C ILE A 434 -28.58 17.51 -10.45
N ASN A 435 -29.20 18.60 -9.94
CA ASN A 435 -28.97 19.14 -8.59
C ASN A 435 -30.15 18.93 -7.60
N GLU A 436 -31.33 18.50 -8.05
CA GLU A 436 -32.52 18.24 -7.23
C GLU A 436 -32.85 16.74 -7.08
N ASN A 437 -31.97 15.83 -7.51
CA ASN A 437 -31.92 14.51 -6.89
C ASN A 437 -31.31 14.70 -5.50
N TYR A 438 -32.13 15.23 -4.61
CA TYR A 438 -31.77 15.53 -3.26
C TYR A 438 -31.35 14.25 -2.57
N LEU A 439 -30.04 14.11 -2.34
CA LEU A 439 -29.52 13.03 -1.53
C LEU A 439 -30.19 13.09 -0.16
N ARG A 440 -30.68 11.96 0.29
CA ARG A 440 -31.22 11.78 1.63
C ARG A 440 -30.14 11.19 2.50
N ASP A 441 -30.07 11.68 3.72
CA ASP A 441 -29.29 11.03 4.76
C ASP A 441 -29.91 9.66 5.05
N PHE A 442 -29.06 8.63 5.13
CA PHE A 442 -29.50 7.27 5.42
C PHE A 442 -30.03 7.11 6.84
N LYS A 443 -29.43 7.81 7.82
CA LYS A 443 -29.83 7.65 9.21
C LYS A 443 -31.18 8.31 9.50
N THR A 444 -31.46 9.44 8.86
CA THR A 444 -32.65 10.24 9.16
C THR A 444 -33.71 10.22 8.06
N GLY A 445 -33.36 9.82 6.84
CA GLY A 445 -34.23 9.89 5.66
C GLY A 445 -34.49 11.31 5.16
N TYR A 446 -33.99 12.35 5.85
CA TYR A 446 -34.15 13.73 5.43
C TYR A 446 -33.19 14.08 4.31
N LYS A 447 -33.67 14.94 3.41
CA LYS A 447 -32.86 15.58 2.38
C LYS A 447 -31.68 16.33 2.98
N LEU A 448 -30.49 16.10 2.45
CA LEU A 448 -29.25 16.81 2.74
C LEU A 448 -29.35 18.30 2.31
N LYS A 449 -29.03 19.22 3.21
CA LYS A 449 -29.19 20.68 3.10
C LYS A 449 -27.99 21.34 2.42
N ASN A 450 -26.86 20.63 2.36
CA ASN A 450 -25.61 21.14 1.79
C ASN A 450 -25.52 20.88 0.28
N PHE A 451 -24.64 21.62 -0.39
CA PHE A 451 -24.30 21.38 -1.79
C PHE A 451 -23.66 19.99 -1.92
N ASN A 452 -24.43 19.05 -2.46
CA ASN A 452 -23.95 17.77 -2.92
C ASN A 452 -23.89 17.81 -4.43
N PHE A 453 -22.77 17.43 -5.01
CA PHE A 453 -22.61 17.36 -6.44
C PHE A 453 -22.45 15.89 -6.85
N LEU A 454 -23.44 15.38 -7.58
CA LEU A 454 -23.43 14.02 -8.12
C LEU A 454 -22.88 14.04 -9.55
N SER A 455 -21.97 13.12 -9.87
CA SER A 455 -21.44 13.00 -11.23
C SER A 455 -20.91 11.60 -11.52
N VAL A 456 -20.67 11.29 -12.81
CA VAL A 456 -20.20 9.96 -13.24
C VAL A 456 -18.88 10.06 -14.03
N PRO A 457 -17.75 10.34 -13.37
CA PRO A 457 -16.42 10.28 -13.99
C PRO A 457 -15.93 8.85 -14.18
N TYR A 458 -14.94 8.65 -15.07
CA TYR A 458 -14.27 7.37 -15.28
C TYR A 458 -13.05 7.20 -14.37
N TYR A 459 -13.02 6.12 -13.58
CA TYR A 459 -11.96 5.82 -12.60
C TYR A 459 -11.20 4.54 -12.95
N LEU A 460 -9.95 4.47 -12.49
CA LEU A 460 -8.98 3.41 -12.69
C LEU A 460 -8.50 2.89 -11.33
N LYS A 461 -8.22 1.59 -11.25
CA LYS A 461 -7.49 0.96 -10.13
C LYS A 461 -6.00 0.93 -10.46
N LEU A 462 -5.15 1.40 -9.56
CA LEU A 462 -3.71 1.45 -9.80
C LEU A 462 -2.98 0.25 -9.19
N MET A 463 -1.83 -0.12 -9.77
CA MET A 463 -0.93 -1.20 -9.29
C MET A 463 -0.43 -1.03 -7.85
N HIS A 464 -0.58 0.16 -7.28
CA HIS A 464 -0.19 0.48 -5.91
C HIS A 464 -1.25 0.04 -4.89
N THR A 465 -1.38 -1.27 -4.70
CA THR A 465 -2.27 -1.87 -3.69
C THR A 465 -1.71 -1.74 -2.28
N SER A 466 -2.57 -1.78 -1.26
CA SER A 466 -2.14 -1.81 0.16
C SER A 466 -1.22 -2.99 0.44
N LYS A 467 -1.59 -4.17 -0.10
CA LYS A 467 -0.80 -5.41 -0.12
C LYS A 467 0.63 -5.24 -0.59
N SER A 468 0.84 -4.49 -1.67
CA SER A 468 2.18 -4.27 -2.20
C SER A 468 3.08 -3.51 -1.20
N LYS A 469 2.48 -2.64 -0.39
CA LYS A 469 3.16 -1.70 0.52
C LYS A 469 3.23 -2.19 1.97
N PHE A 470 2.37 -3.12 2.37
CA PHE A 470 2.38 -3.76 3.68
C PHE A 470 3.63 -4.63 3.85
N ASN A 471 4.40 -4.39 4.91
CA ASN A 471 5.54 -5.20 5.31
C ASN A 471 5.77 -5.08 6.82
N TYR A 472 6.08 -6.17 7.48
CA TYR A 472 6.46 -6.17 8.88
C TYR A 472 7.56 -7.17 9.17
N ARG A 473 8.29 -6.92 10.24
CA ARG A 473 9.39 -7.73 10.70
C ARG A 473 9.40 -7.80 12.21
N THR A 474 9.53 -9.02 12.67
CA THR A 474 9.62 -9.37 14.09
C THR A 474 11.10 -9.57 14.40
N VAL A 475 11.65 -10.73 14.03
CA VAL A 475 13.06 -11.08 13.99
C VAL A 475 13.28 -11.87 12.70
N GLY A 476 14.45 -11.75 12.09
CA GLY A 476 14.72 -12.50 10.87
C GLY A 476 16.21 -12.57 10.57
N ARG A 477 16.55 -12.74 9.28
CA ARG A 477 17.95 -12.81 8.86
C ARG A 477 18.68 -11.50 9.16
N TYR A 478 19.98 -11.62 9.46
CA TYR A 478 20.91 -10.51 9.63
C TYR A 478 22.00 -10.59 8.58
N ASN A 479 22.51 -9.44 8.17
CA ASN A 479 23.67 -9.36 7.31
C ASN A 479 24.91 -9.84 8.10
N SER A 480 25.66 -10.79 7.54
CA SER A 480 26.86 -11.34 8.19
C SER A 480 27.92 -10.27 8.49
N MET A 481 28.04 -9.28 7.61
CA MET A 481 29.04 -8.23 7.68
C MET A 481 28.68 -7.12 8.65
N THR A 482 27.46 -6.59 8.62
CA THR A 482 27.05 -5.49 9.52
C THR A 482 26.39 -5.98 10.81
N GLN A 483 25.91 -7.22 10.83
CA GLN A 483 25.10 -7.81 11.91
C GLN A 483 23.77 -7.07 12.14
N GLN A 484 23.33 -6.30 11.14
CA GLN A 484 22.04 -5.61 11.09
C GLN A 484 20.98 -6.45 10.37
N PRO A 485 19.69 -6.21 10.65
CA PRO A 485 18.58 -6.77 9.89
C PRO A 485 18.76 -6.57 8.37
N VAL A 486 18.46 -7.61 7.60
CA VAL A 486 18.56 -7.58 6.12
C VAL A 486 17.48 -6.67 5.53
N GLU A 487 17.66 -6.23 4.28
CA GLU A 487 16.65 -5.50 3.53
C GLU A 487 15.79 -6.37 2.62
N GLY A 488 14.69 -5.78 2.15
CA GLY A 488 13.82 -6.39 1.16
C GLY A 488 12.60 -7.09 1.76
N LYS A 489 11.43 -6.81 1.19
CA LYS A 489 10.15 -7.41 1.60
C LYS A 489 10.18 -8.94 1.51
N ASN A 490 10.83 -9.46 0.47
CA ASN A 490 10.98 -10.89 0.22
C ASN A 490 11.73 -11.66 1.32
N VAL A 491 12.45 -10.98 2.20
CA VAL A 491 13.21 -11.58 3.32
C VAL A 491 12.68 -11.06 4.67
N SER A 492 11.48 -10.46 4.68
CA SER A 492 10.91 -9.74 5.82
C SER A 492 11.95 -8.78 6.41
N GLY A 493 12.51 -7.93 5.54
CA GLY A 493 13.59 -7.02 5.87
C GLY A 493 13.16 -5.93 6.84
N GLY A 494 14.09 -5.48 7.68
CA GLY A 494 13.81 -4.47 8.72
C GLY A 494 13.69 -3.08 8.13
N GLN A 495 12.77 -2.28 8.68
CA GLN A 495 12.61 -0.89 8.29
C GLN A 495 13.87 -0.11 8.67
N LYS A 496 14.30 0.78 7.76
CA LYS A 496 15.45 1.66 8.01
C LYS A 496 15.01 2.81 8.93
N PHE A 497 15.77 3.02 9.99
CA PHE A 497 15.73 4.19 10.85
C PHE A 497 16.95 5.04 10.49
N GLY A 498 16.73 6.08 9.70
CA GLY A 498 17.77 6.94 9.14
C GLY A 498 18.32 7.94 10.15
N GLU A 499 19.21 8.81 9.66
CA GLU A 499 19.82 9.86 10.47
C GLU A 499 18.82 10.94 10.88
N MET A 500 17.91 11.31 9.97
CA MET A 500 16.89 12.32 10.25
C MET A 500 15.88 11.85 11.31
N GLU A 501 15.56 10.56 11.34
CA GLU A 501 14.74 9.96 12.39
C GLU A 501 15.43 10.00 13.76
N ILE A 502 16.76 9.80 13.78
CA ILE A 502 17.55 9.93 15.01
C ILE A 502 17.54 11.39 15.49
N TRP A 503 17.70 12.36 14.58
CA TRP A 503 17.59 13.78 14.93
C TRP A 503 16.22 14.14 15.48
N ALA A 504 15.15 13.54 14.95
CA ALA A 504 13.81 13.73 15.48
C ALA A 504 13.69 13.24 16.93
N LEU A 505 14.22 12.05 17.25
CA LEU A 505 14.25 11.55 18.63
C LEU A 505 15.16 12.39 19.56
N GLU A 506 16.29 12.88 19.04
CA GLU A 506 17.19 13.77 19.79
C GLU A 506 16.52 15.10 20.10
N ALA A 507 15.75 15.65 19.16
CA ALA A 507 14.98 16.87 19.35
C ALA A 507 13.84 16.71 20.36
N HIS A 508 13.32 15.49 20.54
CA HIS A 508 12.41 15.15 21.65
C HIS A 508 13.15 14.91 22.97
N GLY A 509 14.48 14.74 22.96
CA GLY A 509 15.26 14.40 24.14
C GLY A 509 15.09 12.94 24.59
N SER A 510 14.66 12.05 23.69
CA SER A 510 14.33 10.65 24.02
C SER A 510 15.53 9.73 23.91
N SER A 511 16.33 9.71 24.97
CA SER A 511 17.59 8.98 25.04
C SER A 511 17.43 7.46 25.10
N TYR A 512 16.43 6.96 25.85
CA TYR A 512 16.19 5.53 26.02
C TYR A 512 15.65 4.89 24.74
N ASN A 513 14.75 5.59 24.03
CA ASN A 513 14.24 5.10 22.74
C ASN A 513 15.34 5.01 21.68
N ILE A 514 16.22 6.02 21.59
CA ILE A 514 17.40 5.97 20.71
C ILE A 514 18.27 4.76 21.07
N GLN A 515 18.53 4.56 22.36
CA GLN A 515 19.36 3.45 22.83
C GLN A 515 18.76 2.09 22.47
N GLU A 516 17.46 1.91 22.65
CA GLU A 516 16.77 0.67 22.30
C GLU A 516 16.79 0.39 20.79
N LEU A 517 16.39 1.38 19.98
CA LEU A 517 16.34 1.25 18.52
C LEU A 517 17.73 1.02 17.92
N SER A 518 18.75 1.73 18.40
CA SER A 518 20.11 1.67 17.84
C SER A 518 20.94 0.49 18.32
N LEU A 519 20.66 -0.09 19.50
CA LEU A 519 21.48 -1.16 20.08
C LEU A 519 20.75 -2.50 20.15
N LEU A 520 19.54 -2.55 20.69
CA LEU A 520 18.87 -3.83 20.94
C LEU A 520 18.29 -4.42 19.66
N LYS A 521 17.60 -3.60 18.87
CA LYS A 521 16.87 -4.05 17.67
C LYS A 521 17.71 -4.10 16.39
N THR A 522 18.98 -3.74 16.48
CA THR A 522 19.90 -3.75 15.32
C THR A 522 20.95 -4.83 15.43
N ASN A 523 21.11 -5.46 16.59
CA ASN A 523 22.26 -6.28 16.91
C ASN A 523 21.82 -7.65 17.46
N ILE A 524 21.97 -8.67 16.62
CA ILE A 524 21.56 -10.04 16.93
C ILE A 524 22.10 -10.55 18.27
N LYS A 525 23.34 -10.22 18.66
CA LYS A 525 23.93 -10.76 19.90
C LYS A 525 23.36 -10.13 21.16
N LEU A 526 23.00 -8.85 21.09
CA LEU A 526 22.33 -8.17 22.21
C LEU A 526 20.88 -8.63 22.30
N PHE A 527 20.23 -8.76 21.14
CA PHE A 527 18.88 -9.25 21.04
C PHE A 527 18.72 -10.68 21.59
N LYS A 528 19.56 -11.63 21.16
CA LYS A 528 19.56 -13.01 21.70
C LYS A 528 19.77 -13.06 23.21
N LYS A 529 20.59 -12.16 23.76
CA LYS A 529 20.80 -12.08 25.21
C LYS A 529 19.55 -11.61 25.93
N PHE A 530 18.89 -10.60 25.37
CA PHE A 530 17.63 -10.10 25.88
C PHE A 530 16.54 -11.19 25.87
N GLU A 531 16.46 -12.00 24.80
CA GLU A 531 15.55 -13.15 24.76
C GLU A 531 15.87 -14.19 25.84
N THR A 532 17.14 -14.63 25.94
CA THR A 532 17.52 -15.67 26.90
C THR A 532 17.32 -15.27 28.36
N THR A 533 17.36 -13.98 28.67
CA THR A 533 17.21 -13.54 30.06
C THR A 533 15.76 -13.58 30.53
N HIS A 534 14.74 -13.66 29.64
CA HIS A 534 13.29 -13.59 29.95
C HIS A 534 12.84 -12.46 30.91
N GLU A 535 13.77 -11.61 31.33
CA GLU A 535 13.64 -10.62 32.37
C GLU A 535 13.10 -9.34 31.74
N CYS A 536 11.79 -9.15 31.89
CA CYS A 536 11.18 -7.81 31.95
C CYS A 536 11.64 -7.01 33.17
N SER A 537 12.56 -7.52 34.01
CA SER A 537 13.06 -6.75 35.14
C SER A 537 13.92 -5.58 34.66
N GLU A 538 13.75 -4.47 35.36
CA GLU A 538 14.44 -3.18 35.23
C GLU A 538 15.99 -3.28 35.28
N SER A 539 16.54 -4.48 35.51
CA SER A 539 17.95 -4.82 35.67
C SER A 539 18.76 -4.94 34.37
N PHE A 540 18.15 -5.16 33.20
CA PHE A 540 18.92 -5.33 31.95
C PHE A 540 19.49 -3.99 31.44
N LYS A 541 20.66 -3.62 31.97
CA LYS A 541 21.44 -2.46 31.53
C LYS A 541 22.18 -2.78 30.23
N ILE A 542 21.91 -2.01 29.18
CA ILE A 542 22.67 -2.08 27.93
C ILE A 542 24.05 -1.47 28.18
N THR A 543 24.98 -2.30 28.67
CA THR A 543 26.36 -1.90 29.02
C THR A 543 27.36 -2.12 27.88
N LYS A 544 26.92 -2.70 26.75
CA LYS A 544 27.80 -3.19 25.67
C LYS A 544 27.68 -2.33 24.41
N CYS A 545 28.82 -2.00 23.81
CA CYS A 545 28.85 -1.29 22.53
C CYS A 545 28.21 -2.10 21.40
N ALA A 546 27.62 -1.39 20.42
CA ALA A 546 27.20 -1.94 19.15
C ALA A 546 28.33 -2.72 18.44
N GLU A 547 28.00 -3.85 17.81
CA GLU A 547 28.98 -4.61 17.03
C GLU A 547 29.51 -3.86 15.83
N LEU A 548 28.68 -3.02 15.22
CA LEU A 548 29.05 -2.11 14.14
C LEU A 548 30.23 -1.23 14.55
N PHE A 549 30.16 -0.66 15.76
CA PHE A 549 31.21 0.20 16.30
C PHE A 549 32.51 -0.58 16.54
N LYS A 550 32.42 -1.82 17.06
CA LYS A 550 33.59 -2.69 17.22
C LYS A 550 34.26 -3.03 15.89
N LYS A 551 33.48 -3.35 14.86
CA LYS A 551 33.98 -3.63 13.51
C LYS A 551 34.63 -2.40 12.87
N LYS A 552 34.07 -1.22 13.12
CA LYS A 552 34.65 0.05 12.68
C LYS A 552 35.98 0.33 13.36
N LEU A 553 36.07 0.11 14.68
CA LEU A 553 37.33 0.22 15.41
C LEU A 553 38.40 -0.75 14.89
N THR A 554 38.05 -2.02 14.63
CA THR A 554 39.00 -2.98 14.06
C THR A 554 39.42 -2.61 12.64
N PHE A 555 38.51 -2.08 11.83
CA PHE A 555 38.82 -1.56 10.50
C PHE A 555 39.76 -0.34 10.56
N LEU A 556 39.48 0.63 11.44
CA LEU A 556 40.36 1.78 11.66
C LEU A 556 41.76 1.35 12.12
N LYS A 557 41.85 0.35 13.00
CA LYS A 557 43.13 -0.25 13.40
C LYS A 557 43.87 -0.93 12.24
N LYS A 558 43.15 -1.49 11.26
CA LYS A 558 43.75 -2.09 10.05
C LYS A 558 44.22 -1.04 9.04
N LYS A 559 43.54 0.10 8.95
CA LYS A 559 43.89 1.25 8.08
C LYS A 559 45.09 2.07 8.60
N LYS A 560 46.05 1.47 9.31
CA LYS A 560 47.29 2.13 9.77
C LYS A 560 48.15 2.61 8.59
N SER A 561 47.74 3.73 8.03
CA SER A 561 48.46 4.73 7.24
C SER A 561 47.82 6.11 7.48
N VAL A 562 47.25 6.32 8.67
CA VAL A 562 46.78 7.62 9.15
C VAL A 562 47.46 7.86 10.50
N THR A 563 48.25 8.93 10.54
CA THR A 563 49.21 9.35 11.57
C THR A 563 48.91 8.87 13.00
N GLU A 564 49.86 8.14 13.57
CA GLU A 564 49.84 7.55 14.92
C GLU A 564 49.44 8.56 16.02
N THR A 565 49.73 9.84 15.82
CA THR A 565 49.50 10.91 16.80
C THR A 565 48.04 11.20 17.13
N LYS A 566 47.10 11.08 16.18
CA LYS A 566 45.66 11.29 16.45
C LYS A 566 45.00 10.05 17.04
N PHE A 567 45.43 8.87 16.60
CA PHE A 567 44.89 7.60 17.07
C PHE A 567 45.35 7.28 18.50
N ASP A 568 46.58 7.63 18.84
CA ASP A 568 47.10 7.47 20.21
C ASP A 568 46.54 8.52 21.17
N LYS A 569 46.27 9.75 20.72
CA LYS A 569 45.48 10.73 21.50
C LYS A 569 44.05 10.23 21.75
N PHE A 570 43.41 9.62 20.76
CA PHE A 570 42.07 9.03 20.92
C PHE A 570 42.09 7.80 21.84
N ASN A 571 43.11 6.94 21.74
CA ASN A 571 43.28 5.80 22.65
C ASN A 571 43.62 6.22 24.08
N LYS A 572 44.43 7.27 24.27
CA LYS A 572 44.67 7.92 25.58
C LYS A 572 43.39 8.52 26.17
N LEU A 573 42.62 9.26 25.36
CA LEU A 573 41.28 9.74 25.76
C LEU A 573 40.34 8.59 26.15
N LEU A 574 40.40 7.45 25.47
CA LEU A 574 39.64 6.25 25.83
C LEU A 574 40.21 5.52 27.06
N SER A 575 41.50 5.58 27.37
CA SER A 575 42.10 4.93 28.54
C SER A 575 41.91 5.74 29.81
N ASP A 576 42.03 7.06 29.72
CA ASP A 576 42.09 7.96 30.88
C ASP A 576 40.70 8.21 31.49
N LEU A 577 39.64 7.89 30.76
CA LEU A 577 38.27 8.11 31.18
C LEU A 577 37.49 6.80 31.15
N THR A 578 37.73 5.90 32.10
CA THR A 578 36.93 4.66 32.27
C THR A 578 35.45 4.96 32.49
N PHE A 579 35.14 6.10 33.12
CA PHE A 579 33.78 6.63 33.32
C PHE A 579 33.17 7.18 32.02
N ILE A 580 33.93 7.98 31.24
CA ILE A 580 33.47 8.47 29.93
C ILE A 580 33.49 7.34 28.89
N LYS A 581 34.27 6.27 29.01
CA LYS A 581 34.14 5.09 28.13
C LYS A 581 32.72 4.52 28.23
N LYS A 582 32.19 4.34 29.45
CA LYS A 582 30.79 3.95 29.64
C LYS A 582 29.84 5.01 29.08
N LEU A 583 30.08 6.28 29.40
CA LEU A 583 29.25 7.42 28.97
C LEU A 583 29.22 7.61 27.44
N PHE A 584 30.36 7.59 26.76
CA PHE A 584 30.56 7.75 25.32
C PHE A 584 30.10 6.51 24.54
N ILE A 585 30.20 5.31 25.12
CA ILE A 585 29.63 4.08 24.53
C ILE A 585 28.10 4.11 24.58
N THR A 586 27.51 4.69 25.65
CA THR A 586 26.07 4.90 25.75
C THR A 586 25.58 6.13 24.98
N LEU A 587 26.40 7.18 24.85
CA LEU A 587 26.05 8.47 24.25
C LEU A 587 26.52 8.63 22.80
N PHE A 588 27.28 7.70 22.22
CA PHE A 588 27.67 7.80 20.81
C PHE A 588 26.50 8.02 19.84
N PRO A 589 25.32 7.37 20.03
CA PRO A 589 24.14 7.69 19.21
C PRO A 589 23.45 9.01 19.58
N ILE A 590 23.82 9.65 20.70
CA ILE A 590 23.25 10.88 21.28
C ILE A 590 24.16 12.11 21.02
N LEU A 591 25.35 11.92 20.43
CA LEU A 591 26.26 13.03 20.12
C LEU A 591 25.65 13.93 19.04
N PRO A 592 25.64 15.26 19.22
CA PRO A 592 25.14 16.22 18.22
C PRO A 592 25.73 15.96 16.84
N ALA A 593 24.97 16.22 15.76
CA ALA A 593 25.41 16.02 14.38
C ALA A 593 26.82 16.61 14.11
N GLY A 594 27.11 17.81 14.65
CA GLY A 594 28.42 18.47 14.56
C GLY A 594 29.61 17.70 15.16
N LEU A 595 29.37 16.87 16.19
CA LEU A 595 30.37 16.00 16.80
C LEU A 595 30.48 14.64 16.09
N ARG A 596 29.39 14.18 15.46
CA ARG A 596 29.42 13.03 14.53
C ARG A 596 30.18 13.34 13.24
N THR A 597 30.16 14.61 12.80
CA THR A 597 30.89 15.11 11.62
C THR A 597 32.38 15.39 11.85
N TYR A 598 32.97 15.06 13.01
CA TYR A 598 34.44 14.89 13.10
C TYR A 598 34.95 13.67 12.30
N SER A 599 34.23 13.27 11.25
CA SER A 599 34.70 12.44 10.15
C SER A 599 35.34 13.34 9.09
N PHE A 600 36.66 13.19 8.95
CA PHE A 600 37.50 13.59 7.82
C PHE A 600 36.76 13.94 6.52
N ASP A 601 37.18 15.05 5.89
CA ASP A 601 36.81 15.51 4.54
C ASP A 601 36.40 14.37 3.59
N ASN A 602 35.09 14.26 3.34
CA ASN A 602 34.49 13.26 2.45
C ASN A 602 34.74 13.53 0.96
N ARG A 603 35.51 14.56 0.58
CA ARG A 603 35.73 14.93 -0.83
C ARG A 603 36.78 14.08 -1.57
N LYS A 604 37.53 13.21 -0.87
CA LYS A 604 38.64 12.42 -1.47
C LYS A 604 38.42 10.90 -1.51
N VAL A 605 37.27 10.38 -1.08
CA VAL A 605 37.01 8.92 -1.06
C VAL A 605 35.95 8.58 -2.10
N THR A 606 36.34 8.59 -3.38
CA THR A 606 35.43 8.37 -4.52
C THR A 606 35.35 6.93 -5.05
N HIS A 607 36.01 5.93 -4.43
CA HIS A 607 36.08 4.59 -5.05
C HIS A 607 35.74 3.37 -4.18
N ASN A 608 35.21 3.53 -2.96
CA ASN A 608 34.74 2.37 -2.17
C ASN A 608 33.33 2.59 -1.61
N SER A 609 32.33 2.24 -2.43
CA SER A 609 30.88 2.31 -2.13
C SER A 609 30.45 1.55 -0.86
N ASN A 610 31.25 0.60 -0.37
CA ASN A 610 30.91 -0.23 0.80
C ASN A 610 31.03 0.48 2.17
N LEU A 611 31.65 1.66 2.25
CA LEU A 611 31.89 2.38 3.52
C LEU A 611 30.84 3.45 3.86
N ASN A 612 30.06 3.92 2.87
CA ASN A 612 28.99 4.91 3.09
C ASN A 612 27.81 4.35 3.91
N TYR A 613 27.71 3.02 4.02
CA TYR A 613 26.64 2.33 4.75
C TYR A 613 26.71 2.45 6.28
N LEU A 614 27.82 2.91 6.86
CA LEU A 614 28.05 2.82 8.31
C LEU A 614 27.60 4.06 9.11
N TYR A 615 27.19 5.14 8.45
CA TYR A 615 26.85 6.42 9.10
C TYR A 615 25.44 6.94 8.78
N ALA A 616 24.71 6.31 7.86
CA ALA A 616 23.47 6.85 7.27
C ALA A 616 22.16 6.22 7.82
N GLY A 617 22.18 5.74 9.07
CA GLY A 617 21.07 5.04 9.73
C GLY A 617 21.28 3.53 9.91
N PHE A 618 20.31 2.86 10.54
CA PHE A 618 20.35 1.42 10.84
C PHE A 618 18.99 0.77 10.57
N ARG A 619 18.96 -0.53 10.29
CA ARG A 619 17.71 -1.29 10.15
C ARG A 619 17.30 -1.92 11.47
N VAL A 620 16.00 -1.96 11.74
CA VAL A 620 15.46 -2.26 13.06
C VAL A 620 14.57 -3.50 12.98
N ASP A 621 14.75 -4.46 13.89
CA ASP A 621 13.80 -5.54 14.17
C ASP A 621 12.55 -4.98 14.89
N TYR A 622 11.43 -5.70 14.94
CA TYR A 622 10.18 -5.18 15.51
C TYR A 622 9.73 -3.89 14.82
N SER A 623 9.76 -3.92 13.48
CA SER A 623 9.40 -2.77 12.64
C SER A 623 8.44 -3.17 11.53
N GLY A 624 7.62 -2.22 11.10
CA GLY A 624 6.67 -2.40 10.03
C GLY A 624 6.52 -1.15 9.18
N ARG A 625 5.81 -1.31 8.07
CA ARG A 625 5.43 -0.24 7.16
C ARG A 625 4.13 -0.61 6.47
N ALA A 626 3.22 0.36 6.38
CA ALA A 626 1.94 0.19 5.69
C ALA A 626 1.43 1.53 5.16
N THR A 627 0.46 1.45 4.25
CA THR A 627 -0.31 2.61 3.77
C THR A 627 -1.14 3.21 4.88
N ILE A 628 -1.19 4.55 4.95
CA ILE A 628 -2.07 5.24 5.90
C ILE A 628 -3.44 5.54 5.29
N VAL A 629 -4.45 5.56 6.14
CA VAL A 629 -5.85 5.80 5.81
C VAL A 629 -6.46 6.70 6.89
N PRO A 630 -7.30 7.70 6.55
CA PRO A 630 -7.93 8.53 7.54
C PRO A 630 -8.97 7.75 8.33
N TYR A 631 -8.95 7.93 9.65
CA TYR A 631 -9.98 7.42 10.53
C TYR A 631 -10.29 8.47 11.62
N PRO A 632 -11.27 9.34 11.39
CA PRO A 632 -11.58 10.49 12.25
C PRO A 632 -12.01 10.14 13.67
N SER A 633 -12.66 8.98 13.86
CA SER A 633 -13.15 8.53 15.17
C SER A 633 -12.07 7.97 16.10
N LEU A 634 -10.82 7.82 15.64
CA LEU A 634 -9.70 7.36 16.48
C LEU A 634 -9.34 8.44 17.51
N PRO A 635 -9.16 8.10 18.80
CA PRO A 635 -8.58 9.02 19.77
C PRO A 635 -7.19 9.54 19.34
N LEU A 636 -6.86 10.77 19.74
CA LEU A 636 -5.62 11.44 19.32
C LEU A 636 -4.34 10.72 19.77
N GLN A 637 -4.36 9.98 20.89
CA GLN A 637 -3.20 9.21 21.37
C GLN A 637 -3.12 7.80 20.79
N THR A 638 -4.06 7.41 19.94
CA THR A 638 -4.16 6.04 19.41
C THR A 638 -3.85 5.98 17.93
N VAL A 639 -3.36 4.83 17.48
CA VAL A 639 -3.16 4.53 16.06
C VAL A 639 -3.71 3.15 15.76
N GLY A 640 -4.47 3.03 14.67
CA GLY A 640 -5.02 1.74 14.26
C GLY A 640 -3.98 0.94 13.47
N LEU A 641 -3.64 -0.26 13.95
CA LEU A 641 -2.64 -1.14 13.35
C LEU A 641 -3.25 -2.48 12.92
N PRO A 642 -2.84 -3.03 11.76
CA PRO A 642 -3.16 -4.39 11.34
C PRO A 642 -2.75 -5.44 12.38
N SER A 643 -3.60 -6.44 12.60
CA SER A 643 -3.34 -7.56 13.52
C SER A 643 -2.00 -8.26 13.28
N ASP A 644 -1.64 -8.45 12.01
CA ASP A 644 -0.42 -9.14 11.60
C ASP A 644 0.86 -8.41 12.06
N MET A 645 0.81 -7.08 12.20
CA MET A 645 1.95 -6.31 12.69
C MET A 645 2.20 -6.53 14.18
N LEU A 646 1.18 -6.87 14.96
CA LEU A 646 1.28 -7.04 16.42
C LEU A 646 1.47 -8.49 16.87
N TYR A 647 1.41 -9.45 15.93
CA TYR A 647 1.52 -10.89 16.19
C TYR A 647 2.72 -11.32 17.05
N HIS A 648 3.87 -10.66 16.91
CA HIS A 648 5.11 -11.06 17.57
C HIS A 648 5.15 -10.85 19.09
N ARG A 649 4.26 -10.03 19.63
CA ARG A 649 4.15 -9.82 21.08
C ARG A 649 3.35 -10.93 21.75
N VAL A 650 2.38 -11.55 21.05
CA VAL A 650 1.60 -12.70 21.52
C VAL A 650 2.50 -13.87 21.88
N ARG A 651 3.45 -14.19 20.98
CA ARG A 651 4.43 -15.27 21.20
C ARG A 651 5.18 -15.12 22.54
N ARG A 652 5.48 -13.88 22.95
CA ARG A 652 6.20 -13.62 24.20
C ARG A 652 5.36 -13.80 25.46
N HIS A 653 4.06 -13.49 25.44
CA HIS A 653 3.18 -13.75 26.59
C HIS A 653 2.84 -15.23 26.71
N HIS A 654 2.68 -15.94 25.58
CA HIS A 654 2.53 -17.39 25.58
C HIS A 654 3.76 -18.09 26.19
N GLU A 655 4.98 -17.64 25.88
CA GLU A 655 6.22 -18.20 26.46
C GLU A 655 6.39 -17.91 27.96
N LYS A 656 5.60 -17.00 28.55
CA LYS A 656 5.55 -16.74 30.00
C LYS A 656 4.61 -17.68 30.78
N GLY A 657 3.87 -18.55 30.10
CA GLY A 657 2.92 -19.47 30.73
C GLY A 657 1.64 -18.80 31.24
N GLU A 658 1.36 -17.57 30.80
CA GLU A 658 0.15 -16.81 31.16
C GLU A 658 -1.08 -17.22 30.33
N VAL A 659 -0.91 -18.12 29.35
CA VAL A 659 -1.95 -18.60 28.41
C VAL A 659 -2.00 -20.12 28.44
N ASN A 660 -3.17 -20.72 28.60
CA ASN A 660 -3.36 -22.17 28.68
C ASN A 660 -2.87 -22.89 27.42
N ASP A 661 -1.96 -23.87 27.60
CA ASP A 661 -1.22 -24.61 26.57
C ASP A 661 -2.07 -25.34 25.49
N ASN A 662 -3.37 -25.52 25.70
CA ASN A 662 -4.18 -26.41 24.85
C ASN A 662 -4.76 -25.78 23.57
N THR A 663 -4.51 -24.49 23.27
CA THR A 663 -5.23 -23.80 22.17
C THR A 663 -4.31 -23.17 21.09
N PHE A 664 -3.03 -22.96 21.35
CA PHE A 664 -2.19 -22.08 20.52
C PHE A 664 -0.95 -22.78 19.96
N TYR A 665 -1.09 -23.37 18.77
CA TYR A 665 0.04 -23.69 17.90
C TYR A 665 0.23 -22.55 16.88
N GLU A 666 1.48 -22.23 16.50
CA GLU A 666 1.79 -21.18 15.50
C GLU A 666 1.05 -21.40 14.16
N SER A 667 0.70 -22.64 13.82
CA SER A 667 -0.12 -23.00 12.66
C SER A 667 -1.63 -22.91 12.91
N SER A 668 -2.09 -23.00 14.17
CA SER A 668 -3.50 -22.83 14.54
C SER A 668 -3.90 -21.36 14.65
N PHE A 669 -2.98 -20.43 14.96
CA PHE A 669 -3.31 -19.00 14.98
C PHE A 669 -3.79 -18.48 13.61
N TYR A 670 -3.25 -18.99 12.50
CA TYR A 670 -3.77 -18.69 11.16
C TYR A 670 -5.15 -19.32 10.88
N ARG A 671 -5.58 -20.29 11.70
CA ARG A 671 -6.86 -21.01 11.60
C ARG A 671 -7.95 -20.48 12.54
N HIS A 672 -7.61 -19.73 13.59
CA HIS A 672 -8.58 -19.17 14.51
C HIS A 672 -9.33 -17.98 13.88
N ASN A 673 -10.60 -17.83 14.29
CA ASN A 673 -11.45 -16.74 13.84
C ASN A 673 -10.86 -15.39 14.26
N ILE A 674 -11.14 -14.36 13.46
CA ILE A 674 -10.65 -12.99 13.68
C ILE A 674 -11.11 -12.45 15.04
N LEU A 675 -12.31 -12.83 15.48
CA LEU A 675 -12.90 -12.42 16.76
C LEU A 675 -12.08 -12.92 17.96
N ASP A 676 -11.70 -14.20 17.98
CA ASP A 676 -10.89 -14.79 19.05
C ASP A 676 -9.51 -14.10 19.17
N LYS A 677 -8.97 -13.62 18.05
CA LYS A 677 -7.73 -12.84 18.05
C LYS A 677 -7.94 -11.47 18.66
N LEU A 678 -9.01 -10.76 18.26
CA LEU A 678 -9.31 -9.41 18.72
C LEU A 678 -9.49 -9.38 20.25
N GLU A 679 -10.30 -10.29 20.80
CA GLU A 679 -10.55 -10.38 22.25
C GLU A 679 -9.24 -10.61 23.02
N PHE A 680 -8.40 -11.55 22.56
CA PHE A 680 -7.10 -11.83 23.20
C PHE A 680 -6.16 -10.61 23.22
N PHE A 681 -6.13 -9.87 22.12
CA PHE A 681 -5.26 -8.71 22.03
C PHE A 681 -5.79 -7.51 22.82
N GLU A 682 -7.12 -7.29 22.87
CA GLU A 682 -7.71 -6.16 23.59
C GLU A 682 -7.29 -6.10 25.08
N GLU A 683 -7.10 -7.25 25.72
CA GLU A 683 -6.59 -7.33 27.11
C GLU A 683 -5.12 -6.89 27.23
N LEU A 684 -4.31 -7.09 26.19
CA LEU A 684 -2.86 -6.83 26.20
C LEU A 684 -2.48 -5.44 25.67
N LEU A 685 -3.33 -4.82 24.84
CA LEU A 685 -3.07 -3.54 24.16
C LEU A 685 -2.76 -2.33 25.07
N PRO A 686 -3.37 -2.15 26.26
CA PRO A 686 -3.15 -0.96 27.09
C PRO A 686 -1.70 -0.76 27.57
N GLU A 687 -0.91 -1.83 27.64
CA GLU A 687 0.50 -1.79 28.05
C GLU A 687 1.47 -1.52 26.89
N TYR A 688 0.97 -1.28 25.68
CA TYR A 688 1.80 -1.16 24.49
C TYR A 688 1.86 0.25 23.94
N SER A 689 3.06 0.61 23.46
CA SER A 689 3.29 1.87 22.75
C SER A 689 4.15 1.65 21.52
N VAL A 690 3.78 2.33 20.45
CA VAL A 690 4.38 2.17 19.14
C VAL A 690 4.79 3.53 18.59
N THR A 691 6.03 3.63 18.11
CA THR A 691 6.52 4.84 17.46
C THR A 691 6.12 4.82 16.00
N VAL A 692 5.44 5.87 15.55
CA VAL A 692 4.99 6.08 14.17
C VAL A 692 5.82 7.16 13.53
N ASN A 693 6.34 6.86 12.34
CA ASN A 693 7.21 7.73 11.57
C ASN A 693 6.70 7.91 10.13
N ARG A 694 6.71 9.15 9.61
CA ARG A 694 6.59 9.40 8.17
C ARG A 694 7.92 9.87 7.57
N ALA A 695 8.40 9.12 6.58
CA ALA A 695 9.59 9.47 5.80
C ALA A 695 9.23 10.33 4.56
N PRO A 696 10.02 11.37 4.23
CA PRO A 696 11.20 11.84 4.95
C PRO A 696 10.84 12.56 6.26
N THR A 697 11.62 12.33 7.31
CA THR A 697 11.49 13.06 8.59
C THR A 697 12.13 14.43 8.47
N LEU A 698 11.31 15.48 8.43
CA LEU A 698 11.79 16.86 8.30
C LEU A 698 11.94 17.56 9.66
N HIS A 699 11.12 17.15 10.63
CA HIS A 699 11.02 17.76 11.96
C HIS A 699 10.61 16.71 12.99
N LYS A 700 10.76 17.04 14.28
CA LYS A 700 10.51 16.10 15.38
C LYS A 700 9.08 15.54 15.38
N MET A 701 8.10 16.30 14.89
CA MET A 701 6.70 15.90 14.84
C MET A 701 6.43 14.72 13.90
N ASN A 702 7.31 14.46 12.93
CA ASN A 702 7.19 13.28 12.07
C ASN A 702 7.44 11.97 12.81
N VAL A 703 7.89 12.02 14.07
CA VAL A 703 8.11 10.86 14.93
C VAL A 703 7.37 11.11 16.24
N GLN A 704 6.29 10.36 16.46
CA GLN A 704 5.49 10.40 17.68
C GLN A 704 5.14 8.98 18.13
N VAL A 705 4.67 8.86 19.36
CA VAL A 705 4.31 7.58 19.97
C VAL A 705 2.81 7.52 20.24
N PHE A 706 2.23 6.37 19.94
CA PHE A 706 0.80 6.10 20.05
C PHE A 706 0.55 4.77 20.74
N ASN A 707 -0.62 4.66 21.35
CA ASN A 707 -1.16 3.40 21.82
C ASN A 707 -1.80 2.67 20.63
N PRO A 708 -1.42 1.42 20.34
CA PRO A 708 -1.98 0.69 19.23
C PRO A 708 -3.43 0.29 19.51
N MET A 709 -4.29 0.40 18.51
CA MET A 709 -5.62 -0.21 18.47
C MET A 709 -5.65 -1.20 17.30
N LEU A 710 -6.30 -2.34 17.48
CA LEU A 710 -6.39 -3.32 16.39
C LEU A 710 -7.38 -2.89 15.33
N VAL A 711 -6.99 -3.13 14.09
CA VAL A 711 -7.79 -2.81 12.91
C VAL A 711 -7.72 -3.97 11.92
N GLU A 712 -8.84 -4.20 11.24
CA GLU A 712 -8.94 -5.15 10.15
C GLU A 712 -8.26 -4.64 8.86
N GLY A 713 -7.64 -5.56 8.12
CA GLY A 713 -6.95 -5.26 6.86
C GLY A 713 -5.48 -4.92 7.05
N GLU A 714 -4.88 -4.30 6.03
CA GLU A 714 -3.42 -4.15 5.91
C GLU A 714 -2.94 -2.69 5.94
N SER A 715 -3.83 -1.76 6.27
CA SER A 715 -3.56 -0.33 6.30
C SER A 715 -3.59 0.22 7.72
N VAL A 716 -2.80 1.27 7.95
CA VAL A 716 -2.74 1.97 9.22
C VAL A 716 -3.82 3.04 9.25
N GLN A 717 -4.71 2.96 10.22
CA GLN A 717 -5.69 4.01 10.45
C GLN A 717 -5.07 5.12 11.28
N PHE A 718 -5.17 6.35 10.77
CA PHE A 718 -4.54 7.51 11.36
C PHE A 718 -5.55 8.64 11.52
N ASN A 719 -5.50 9.35 12.65
CA ASN A 719 -6.41 10.47 12.88
C ASN A 719 -6.02 11.66 11.98
N PRO A 720 -6.92 12.15 11.11
CA PRO A 720 -6.62 13.23 10.17
C PRO A 720 -6.17 14.55 10.83
N LEU A 721 -6.56 14.81 12.07
CA LEU A 721 -6.16 16.00 12.81
C LEU A 721 -4.63 16.10 12.99
N LEU A 722 -3.95 14.96 13.05
CA LEU A 722 -2.51 14.88 13.25
C LEU A 722 -1.72 14.96 11.94
N CYS A 723 -2.37 14.87 10.78
CA CYS A 723 -1.70 14.79 9.47
C CYS A 723 -0.79 15.98 9.20
N ALA A 724 -1.18 17.19 9.56
CA ALA A 724 -0.34 18.38 9.37
C ALA A 724 0.97 18.32 10.18
N GLY A 725 0.98 17.65 11.33
CA GLY A 725 2.21 17.43 12.09
C GLY A 725 3.20 16.51 11.38
N TYR A 726 2.69 15.61 10.55
CA TYR A 726 3.47 14.67 9.75
C TYR A 726 3.70 15.15 8.31
N ASN A 727 3.08 16.26 7.91
CA ASN A 727 2.88 16.66 6.50
C ASN A 727 2.30 15.52 5.64
N ALA A 728 1.44 14.69 6.22
CA ALA A 728 0.94 13.45 5.62
C ALA A 728 -0.30 13.68 4.77
N ASP A 729 -0.32 13.07 3.59
CA ASP A 729 -1.44 13.14 2.66
C ASP A 729 -1.97 11.72 2.38
N PHE A 730 -3.26 11.59 2.04
CA PHE A 730 -3.90 10.29 1.80
C PHE A 730 -3.88 9.88 0.32
N ASP A 731 -2.72 9.98 -0.31
CA ASP A 731 -2.50 9.64 -1.72
C ASP A 731 -1.73 8.31 -1.93
N GLY A 732 -1.50 7.58 -0.84
CA GLY A 732 -0.74 6.33 -0.81
C GLY A 732 0.59 6.43 -0.06
N ASP A 733 0.78 7.49 0.72
CA ASP A 733 1.82 7.62 1.73
C ASP A 733 1.88 6.39 2.65
N GLN A 734 3.09 6.12 3.13
CA GLN A 734 3.36 4.99 4.01
C GLN A 734 4.06 5.49 5.26
N MET A 735 3.60 5.00 6.41
CA MET A 735 4.26 5.26 7.69
C MET A 735 5.04 4.03 8.15
N GLY A 736 6.23 4.28 8.69
CA GLY A 736 7.04 3.30 9.38
C GLY A 736 6.58 3.18 10.83
N ILE A 737 6.55 1.96 11.33
CA ILE A 737 6.04 1.60 12.65
C ILE A 737 7.18 0.89 13.38
N PHE A 738 7.45 1.30 14.62
CA PHE A 738 8.51 0.72 15.43
C PHE A 738 7.97 0.40 16.83
N SER A 739 7.83 -0.88 17.16
CA SER A 739 7.27 -1.31 18.43
C SER A 739 8.31 -1.20 19.53
N LEU A 740 8.06 -0.43 20.60
CA LEU A 740 8.96 -0.36 21.75
C LEU A 740 8.87 -1.65 22.57
N LEU A 741 9.97 -2.07 23.20
CA LEU A 741 10.09 -3.33 23.93
C LEU A 741 10.24 -3.14 25.44
N LYS A 742 10.91 -2.08 25.88
CA LYS A 742 11.22 -1.89 27.30
C LYS A 742 10.33 -0.86 27.96
N ASN A 743 9.98 -1.12 29.23
CA ASN A 743 9.07 -0.26 30.01
C ASN A 743 9.61 1.16 30.16
N TYR A 744 10.92 1.33 30.44
CA TYR A 744 11.49 2.67 30.56
C TYR A 744 11.49 3.45 29.22
N SER A 745 11.67 2.75 28.10
CA SER A 745 11.58 3.33 26.76
C SER A 745 10.14 3.77 26.48
N MET A 746 9.16 2.93 26.81
CA MET A 746 7.73 3.24 26.69
C MET A 746 7.32 4.43 27.55
N ASN A 747 7.74 4.47 28.81
CA ASN A 747 7.42 5.58 29.70
C ASN A 747 8.04 6.90 29.19
N GLU A 748 9.33 6.89 28.79
CA GLU A 748 9.96 8.05 28.16
C GLU A 748 9.22 8.48 26.88
N ALA A 749 8.80 7.49 26.07
CA ALA A 749 8.07 7.71 24.84
C ALA A 749 6.73 8.40 25.05
N LEU A 750 5.91 7.89 25.97
CA LEU A 750 4.59 8.45 26.26
C LEU A 750 4.66 9.89 26.78
N HIS A 751 5.66 10.20 27.61
CA HIS A 751 5.85 11.55 28.15
C HIS A 751 6.45 12.55 27.17
N MET A 752 7.34 12.13 26.26
CA MET A 752 8.10 13.06 25.40
C MET A 752 7.59 13.10 23.95
N LEU A 753 7.20 11.95 23.40
CA LEU A 753 6.82 11.78 22.00
C LEU A 753 5.31 11.72 21.78
N GLY A 754 4.50 11.75 22.84
CA GLY A 754 3.05 11.71 22.72
C GLY A 754 2.50 12.89 21.90
N PRO A 755 1.42 12.69 21.12
CA PRO A 755 0.82 13.73 20.30
C PRO A 755 0.28 14.89 21.15
N LEU A 756 -0.35 14.60 22.31
CA LEU A 756 -0.86 15.63 23.23
C LEU A 756 0.22 16.50 23.89
N VAL A 757 1.46 16.01 23.95
CA VAL A 757 2.59 16.81 24.46
C VAL A 757 3.17 17.69 23.36
N ASN A 758 2.99 17.28 22.12
CA ASN A 758 3.53 17.92 20.93
C ASN A 758 2.44 18.65 20.13
N LEU A 759 1.65 19.51 20.77
CA LEU A 759 0.54 20.22 20.09
C LEU A 759 0.97 21.40 19.22
N HIS A 760 2.13 21.98 19.54
CA HIS A 760 2.58 23.24 18.97
C HIS A 760 3.78 23.03 18.05
N SER A 761 3.79 23.78 16.95
CA SER A 761 4.92 23.81 16.03
C SER A 761 6.15 24.38 16.75
N PRO A 762 7.33 23.76 16.63
CA PRO A 762 8.54 24.26 17.27
C PRO A 762 8.99 25.62 16.71
N THR A 763 8.64 25.95 15.46
CA THR A 763 9.06 27.20 14.79
C THR A 763 8.07 28.34 15.01
N THR A 764 6.79 28.10 14.76
CA THR A 764 5.74 29.14 14.78
C THR A 764 4.99 29.20 16.10
N LYS A 765 5.12 28.19 16.97
CA LYS A 765 4.31 27.98 18.20
C LYS A 765 2.79 27.86 17.98
N ASN A 766 2.34 27.89 16.72
CA ASN A 766 0.93 27.68 16.39
C ASN A 766 0.55 26.22 16.62
N ASN A 767 -0.74 25.99 16.89
CA ASN A 767 -1.30 24.64 16.94
C ASN A 767 -1.08 23.91 15.62
N VAL A 768 -0.64 22.66 15.70
CA VAL A 768 -0.34 21.80 14.55
C VAL A 768 -1.59 21.06 14.06
N PHE A 769 -2.65 21.02 14.88
CA PHE A 769 -3.91 20.41 14.47
C PHE A 769 -4.52 21.14 13.28
N ASN A 770 -4.80 20.37 12.23
CA ASN A 770 -5.47 20.86 11.04
C ASN A 770 -6.92 20.40 11.04
N LEU A 771 -7.78 21.23 11.64
CA LEU A 771 -9.23 21.10 11.46
C LEU A 771 -9.56 21.56 10.04
N THR A 772 -9.53 20.64 9.08
CA THR A 772 -9.85 20.99 7.70
C THR A 772 -11.31 21.41 7.61
N GLN A 773 -11.56 22.45 6.79
CA GLN A 773 -12.90 22.95 6.54
C GLN A 773 -13.84 21.83 6.09
N GLY A 774 -13.33 20.85 5.33
CA GLY A 774 -14.09 19.68 4.90
C GLY A 774 -14.56 18.81 6.08
N MET A 775 -13.67 18.49 7.01
CA MET A 775 -14.03 17.69 8.19
C MET A 775 -15.06 18.42 9.06
N LEU A 776 -14.85 19.71 9.33
CA LEU A 776 -15.83 20.54 10.06
C LEU A 776 -17.16 20.65 9.31
N ALA A 777 -17.13 20.78 7.99
CA ALA A 777 -18.33 20.83 7.17
C ALA A 777 -19.06 19.48 7.13
N GLY A 778 -18.36 18.35 7.18
CA GLY A 778 -18.93 17.01 7.29
C GLY A 778 -19.59 16.79 8.65
N TYR A 779 -18.91 17.12 9.74
CA TYR A 779 -19.52 17.08 11.07
C TYR A 779 -20.70 18.05 11.20
N TYR A 780 -20.58 19.25 10.65
CA TYR A 780 -21.68 20.22 10.62
C TYR A 780 -22.85 19.76 9.75
N SER A 781 -22.57 19.17 8.58
CA SER A 781 -23.60 18.69 7.65
C SER A 781 -24.44 17.62 8.32
N LEU A 782 -23.80 16.68 9.01
CA LEU A 782 -24.46 15.61 9.74
C LEU A 782 -25.10 16.13 11.03
N SER A 783 -24.40 16.90 11.86
CA SER A 783 -24.95 17.42 13.14
C SER A 783 -26.11 18.42 12.98
N ASN A 784 -26.26 19.08 11.84
CA ASN A 784 -27.43 19.89 11.53
C ASN A 784 -28.71 19.07 11.35
N TYR A 785 -28.59 17.77 11.11
CA TYR A 785 -29.70 16.84 11.27
C TYR A 785 -29.80 16.51 12.74
N ASN A 786 -31.00 16.70 13.31
CA ASN A 786 -31.28 16.47 14.73
C ASN A 786 -31.13 14.99 15.10
N TYR A 787 -29.90 14.47 15.14
CA TYR A 787 -29.52 13.21 15.78
C TYR A 787 -29.78 13.27 17.30
N PHE A 788 -30.02 14.47 17.83
CA PHE A 788 -30.33 14.82 19.22
C PHE A 788 -31.52 14.09 19.87
N LYS A 789 -32.29 13.28 19.14
CA LYS A 789 -33.46 12.58 19.72
C LYS A 789 -33.22 11.12 20.12
N LEU A 790 -32.07 10.51 19.85
CA LEU A 790 -31.95 9.04 19.97
C LEU A 790 -30.99 8.47 21.02
N ILE A 791 -30.09 9.22 21.69
CA ILE A 791 -29.18 8.59 22.69
C ILE A 791 -28.97 9.46 23.94
N THR A 792 -28.96 8.76 25.08
CA THR A 792 -28.95 9.17 26.50
C THR A 792 -27.98 10.29 26.89
N SER A 793 -28.47 11.27 27.64
CA SER A 793 -27.72 12.43 28.15
C SER A 793 -26.90 12.12 29.42
N TYR A 794 -25.60 12.43 29.40
CA TYR A 794 -24.74 12.49 30.58
C TYR A 794 -24.60 13.95 31.08
N ILE A 795 -24.51 14.14 32.40
CA ILE A 795 -24.40 15.45 33.07
C ILE A 795 -23.10 15.45 33.88
N SER A 796 -22.19 16.41 33.64
CA SER A 796 -21.00 16.61 34.46
C SER A 796 -20.86 18.07 34.91
N ASN A 797 -20.27 18.27 36.08
CA ASN A 797 -20.15 19.60 36.72
C ASN A 797 -18.72 20.16 36.73
N ASN A 798 -17.68 19.39 36.36
CA ASN A 798 -16.28 19.83 36.44
C ASN A 798 -15.47 19.52 35.17
N TYR A 799 -14.52 20.39 34.83
CA TYR A 799 -13.58 20.24 33.71
C TYR A 799 -12.61 19.05 33.87
N THR A 800 -12.32 18.67 35.11
CA THR A 800 -11.47 17.52 35.46
C THR A 800 -12.16 16.18 35.21
N ASP A 801 -13.45 16.08 35.52
CA ASP A 801 -14.24 14.86 35.32
C ASP A 801 -14.40 14.53 33.81
N VAL A 802 -14.37 15.57 32.98
CA VAL A 802 -14.39 15.48 31.51
C VAL A 802 -13.06 14.95 30.94
N LEU A 803 -11.94 15.25 31.59
CA LEU A 803 -10.62 14.74 31.22
C LEU A 803 -10.39 13.30 31.71
N GLU A 804 -10.85 12.95 32.91
CA GLU A 804 -10.77 11.57 33.43
C GLU A 804 -11.64 10.59 32.63
N TYR A 805 -12.78 11.04 32.11
CA TYR A 805 -13.64 10.22 31.26
C TYR A 805 -13.14 10.09 29.81
N PHE A 806 -12.23 10.97 29.37
CA PHE A 806 -11.59 10.90 28.05
C PHE A 806 -10.82 9.59 27.82
N ASN A 807 -10.35 8.96 28.92
CA ASN A 807 -9.72 7.66 28.88
C ASN A 807 -10.70 6.50 28.63
N ARG A 808 -12.02 6.76 28.55
CA ARG A 808 -13.09 5.73 28.43
C ARG A 808 -14.16 6.07 27.39
N SER A 809 -13.77 6.11 26.11
CA SER A 809 -14.68 5.92 24.97
C SER A 809 -15.86 6.91 24.84
N ILE A 810 -15.58 8.17 24.53
CA ILE A 810 -16.61 9.12 24.09
C ILE A 810 -16.18 9.78 22.77
N SER A 811 -17.02 9.73 21.74
CA SER A 811 -16.79 10.38 20.44
C SER A 811 -17.02 11.90 20.52
N ILE A 812 -16.39 12.67 19.62
CA ILE A 812 -16.53 14.14 19.53
C ILE A 812 -17.99 14.57 19.35
N ASP A 813 -18.82 13.71 18.75
CA ASP A 813 -20.24 13.94 18.47
C ASP A 813 -21.15 13.57 19.65
N SER A 814 -20.60 13.04 20.73
CA SER A 814 -21.37 12.69 21.91
C SER A 814 -22.10 13.92 22.48
N PRO A 815 -23.40 13.78 22.78
CA PRO A 815 -24.16 14.85 23.41
C PRO A 815 -23.73 15.01 24.86
N ILE A 816 -23.45 16.24 25.27
CA ILE A 816 -23.17 16.62 26.65
C ILE A 816 -24.13 17.73 27.09
N LEU A 817 -24.62 17.63 28.33
CA LEU A 817 -25.42 18.67 28.95
C LEU A 817 -24.50 19.55 29.80
N LEU A 818 -24.25 20.79 29.36
CA LEU A 818 -23.39 21.73 30.08
C LEU A 818 -24.24 22.67 30.93
N ARG A 819 -23.86 22.83 32.20
CA ARG A 819 -24.48 23.80 33.10
C ARG A 819 -23.66 25.08 33.12
N SER A 820 -24.28 26.22 32.79
CA SER A 820 -23.67 27.55 32.93
C SER A 820 -24.68 28.55 33.45
N SER A 821 -24.34 29.28 34.51
CA SER A 821 -25.15 30.38 35.07
C SER A 821 -26.63 30.02 35.32
N ASN A 822 -26.87 28.87 35.95
CA ASN A 822 -28.20 28.30 36.24
C ASN A 822 -29.04 27.82 35.04
N PHE A 823 -28.47 27.78 33.84
CA PHE A 823 -29.11 27.19 32.67
C PHE A 823 -28.36 25.93 32.21
N PHE A 824 -29.11 24.97 31.67
CA PHE A 824 -28.58 23.79 31.01
C PHE A 824 -28.61 24.02 29.51
N TYR A 825 -27.49 23.78 28.85
CA TYR A 825 -27.37 23.84 27.39
C TYR A 825 -26.92 22.48 26.86
N TYR A 826 -27.62 21.99 25.85
CA TYR A 826 -27.17 20.82 25.09
C TYR A 826 -26.07 21.25 24.12
N SER A 827 -24.90 20.61 24.22
CA SER A 827 -23.79 20.76 23.29
C SER A 827 -23.29 19.38 22.87
N THR A 828 -22.42 19.33 21.87
CA THR A 828 -21.56 18.17 21.66
C THR A 828 -20.20 18.42 22.28
N TYR A 829 -19.47 17.33 22.57
CA TYR A 829 -18.14 17.39 23.14
C TYR A 829 -17.16 18.23 22.29
N GLY A 830 -17.20 18.06 20.96
CA GLY A 830 -16.38 18.85 20.02
C GLY A 830 -16.65 20.35 20.07
N ARG A 831 -17.92 20.76 20.21
CA ARG A 831 -18.28 22.19 20.30
C ARG A 831 -17.75 22.85 21.58
N SER A 832 -17.72 22.10 22.69
CA SER A 832 -17.19 22.60 23.97
C SER A 832 -15.67 22.76 23.96
N LEU A 833 -14.94 21.82 23.34
CA LEU A 833 -13.48 21.88 23.25
C LEU A 833 -12.98 23.06 22.39
N LEU A 834 -13.74 23.45 21.36
CA LEU A 834 -13.34 24.45 20.39
C LEU A 834 -13.65 25.90 20.79
N ASN A 835 -14.15 26.14 22.01
CA ASN A 835 -14.36 27.46 22.60
C ASN A 835 -15.07 28.46 21.66
N TYR A 836 -16.07 28.01 20.90
CA TYR A 836 -16.92 28.90 20.12
C TYR A 836 -17.85 29.66 21.07
N ASN A 837 -17.45 30.88 21.44
CA ASN A 837 -18.34 31.83 22.08
C ASN A 837 -19.53 32.11 21.16
N PHE A 838 -20.68 31.53 21.48
CA PHE A 838 -21.96 32.01 20.96
C PHE A 838 -22.22 33.39 21.54
N ASN A 839 -21.77 34.43 20.84
CA ASN A 839 -22.31 35.76 21.07
C ASN A 839 -23.76 35.76 20.56
N LYS A 840 -24.67 35.84 21.54
CA LYS A 840 -26.11 36.10 21.45
C LYS A 840 -26.53 36.85 20.17
N LYS A 841 -27.31 36.18 19.32
CA LYS A 841 -28.65 36.60 18.89
C LYS A 841 -29.38 35.43 18.23
#